data_AF-A0A2M7C6X8-F1
#
_entry.id   AF-A0A2M7C6X8-F1
#
_cell.length_a   1.000
_cell.length_b   1.000
_cell.length_c   1.000
_cell.angle_alpha   90.00
_cell.angle_beta   90.00
_cell.angle_gamma   90.00
#
_symmetry.space_group_name_H-M   'P 1'
#
loop_
_entity.id
_entity.type
_entity.pdbx_description
1 polymer ?
#
loop_
_entity_poly.entity_id
_entity_poly.type
_entity_poly.pdbx_seq_one_letter_code
_entity_poly.pdbx_strand_id
1 'polypeptide(L)'
;MAKISRLLDAVKELEIVVPEFQREYVWSLEQAKELMVSLFQEYPTGSVLIWETNSPPEIKNNAVRRERMGWIKVLLDGQQRLTTLYLLLKGEIPPYYKESDITHNPRHLYFNLKTAEFGYYQKQKMKDSPFWKSVVSCFNDKLDAFTLVENLHLEDAEEKLEIGRAVNKNLARLRAISDIDYHVQSVPQGLDIDKSIDIFDRVNSMGTKLTDAELVLTHIAGKWPQARRVMKQKIEDYKKARFFFELDLLTRCFVVLLTNSALFKKMTEEIYQKTSDETYKEVWEKMVKILNYLIPILKQSAYISGSKDMSTNNVLVPLVAYLSKNGGSFESGLKNQFLYWMFLALIWGRYSGQTDQRLDRDVYLAINSSQPVFDLINEIEEQRGRKEIKPADLEGRGSGNPLHRMLYVITKFNKATDWANGGSLQDTMGDYYRIQSHHIFPQAFLYRNGYDSENHLDKKKVNEIGNRAFITRDANFDISDENPAEYLKKVSEKYPEALKQQMIPIDQSLWQVEKYNDFLVARRKMIADSINLFLENLKGREMEEAINYEEIIKGGENDYVEFKSSLRWDYERGNVNKLMEHIIAKTISAFMNSEGGKLLIGISDVGEILGIDKDCATLKNKNKDGFLLQLTQVINQYLGKEFNQYTSIKIIQIENKEVSVIDVMNSAMPVFLKNADKEEFYIRASASSQPMSIREANEYIRTHWEE
;
A
#
# COMPACT_ATOMS: atom_id res chain seq x y z
N MET A 1 -14.36 -7.07 46.00
CA MET A 1 -14.41 -5.67 45.52
C MET A 1 -13.31 -4.88 46.20
N ALA A 2 -12.79 -3.84 45.56
CA ALA A 2 -11.78 -2.96 46.14
C ALA A 2 -12.06 -1.51 45.75
N LYS A 3 -11.88 -0.57 46.69
CA LYS A 3 -12.01 0.87 46.41
C LYS A 3 -11.09 1.30 45.27
N ILE A 4 -11.55 2.21 44.41
CA ILE A 4 -10.75 2.79 43.32
C ILE A 4 -9.44 3.38 43.86
N SER A 5 -9.49 4.16 44.94
CA SER A 5 -8.29 4.71 45.60
C SER A 5 -7.23 3.65 45.92
N ARG A 6 -7.65 2.52 46.50
CA ARG A 6 -6.75 1.39 46.82
C ARG A 6 -6.15 0.76 45.57
N LEU A 7 -6.91 0.65 44.47
CA LEU A 7 -6.38 0.14 43.20
C LEU A 7 -5.33 1.09 42.61
N LEU A 8 -5.56 2.40 42.67
CA LEU A 8 -4.60 3.39 42.20
C LEU A 8 -3.33 3.42 43.06
N ASP A 9 -3.47 3.27 44.38
CA ASP A 9 -2.31 3.17 45.29
C ASP A 9 -1.54 1.87 45.06
N ALA A 10 -2.23 0.75 44.80
CA ALA A 10 -1.59 -0.52 44.43
C ALA A 10 -0.80 -0.42 43.11
N VAL A 11 -1.29 0.36 42.13
CA VAL A 11 -0.51 0.69 40.92
C VAL A 11 0.71 1.54 41.26
N LYS A 12 0.54 2.56 42.10
CA LYS A 12 1.64 3.46 42.52
C LYS A 12 2.75 2.71 43.25
N GLU A 13 2.38 1.76 44.12
CA GLU A 13 3.32 0.94 44.90
C GLU A 13 3.87 -0.28 44.17
N LEU A 14 3.53 -0.43 42.88
CA LEU A 14 3.96 -1.51 41.99
C LEU A 14 3.47 -2.90 42.44
N GLU A 15 2.31 -2.95 43.10
CA GLU A 15 1.63 -4.20 43.47
C GLU A 15 0.77 -4.73 42.32
N ILE A 16 0.10 -3.83 41.61
CA ILE A 16 -0.58 -4.11 40.34
C ILE A 16 0.32 -3.66 39.19
N VAL A 17 0.66 -4.61 38.33
CA VAL A 17 1.58 -4.41 37.20
C VAL A 17 0.91 -4.75 35.87
N VAL A 18 1.45 -4.20 34.78
CA VAL A 18 0.92 -4.41 33.43
C VAL A 18 1.97 -5.17 32.59
N PRO A 19 1.59 -6.29 31.95
CA PRO A 19 2.52 -7.10 31.16
C PRO A 19 2.88 -6.44 29.82
N GLU A 20 4.07 -6.74 29.30
CA GLU A 20 4.60 -6.18 28.05
C GLU A 20 3.74 -6.58 26.83
N PHE A 21 3.07 -7.74 26.86
CA PHE A 21 2.23 -8.21 25.76
C PHE A 21 0.96 -7.39 25.53
N GLN A 22 0.51 -6.58 26.49
CA GLN A 22 -0.62 -5.67 26.31
C GLN A 22 -0.22 -4.42 25.50
N ARG A 23 -1.15 -3.85 24.74
CA ARG A 23 -0.91 -2.59 24.01
C ARG A 23 -0.83 -1.38 24.94
N GLU A 24 -0.42 -0.24 24.38
CA GLU A 24 -0.35 1.06 25.07
C GLU A 24 -1.73 1.66 25.35
N TYR A 25 -1.77 2.87 25.93
CA TYR A 25 -3.02 3.57 26.17
C TYR A 25 -3.56 4.21 24.88
N VAL A 26 -4.67 3.67 24.38
CA VAL A 26 -5.26 4.04 23.08
C VAL A 26 -6.69 4.57 23.19
N TRP A 27 -7.27 4.57 24.40
CA TRP A 27 -8.62 5.13 24.61
C TRP A 27 -8.71 6.56 24.10
N SER A 28 -9.82 6.87 23.43
CA SER A 28 -10.11 8.23 22.99
C SER A 28 -10.48 9.11 24.17
N LEU A 29 -10.37 10.42 23.98
CA LEU A 29 -10.84 11.42 24.95
C LEU A 29 -12.31 11.18 25.34
N GLU A 30 -13.16 10.85 24.37
CA GLU A 30 -14.59 10.61 24.62
C GLU A 30 -14.83 9.40 25.52
N GLN A 31 -14.12 8.28 25.29
CA GLN A 31 -14.22 7.09 26.15
C GLN A 31 -13.76 7.38 27.59
N ALA A 32 -12.70 8.18 27.76
CA ALA A 32 -12.25 8.59 29.08
C ALA A 32 -13.30 9.46 29.80
N LYS A 33 -13.96 10.37 29.07
CA LYS A 33 -15.07 11.17 29.60
C LYS A 33 -16.28 10.31 29.98
N GLU A 34 -16.70 9.39 29.12
CA GLU A 34 -17.83 8.50 29.37
C GLU A 34 -17.62 7.60 30.59
N LEU A 35 -16.38 7.16 30.84
CA LEU A 35 -16.03 6.44 32.08
C LEU A 35 -16.30 7.32 33.32
N MET A 36 -15.85 8.57 33.32
CA MET A 36 -16.08 9.49 34.44
C MET A 36 -17.56 9.82 34.63
N VAL A 37 -18.30 10.02 33.52
CA VAL A 37 -19.76 10.22 33.56
C VAL A 37 -20.44 9.01 34.17
N SER A 38 -20.10 7.80 33.74
CA SER A 38 -20.68 6.55 34.24
C SER A 38 -20.43 6.38 35.73
N LEU A 39 -19.20 6.61 36.21
CA LEU A 39 -18.88 6.55 37.64
C LEU A 39 -19.61 7.61 38.46
N PHE A 40 -19.74 8.83 37.94
CA PHE A 40 -20.46 9.91 38.61
C PHE A 40 -21.98 9.65 38.72
N GLN A 41 -22.55 8.94 37.74
CA GLN A 41 -23.95 8.50 37.73
C GLN A 41 -24.16 7.13 38.38
N GLU A 42 -23.11 6.52 38.95
CA GLU A 42 -23.14 5.19 39.57
C GLU A 42 -23.58 4.06 38.61
N TYR A 43 -23.30 4.24 37.31
CA TYR A 43 -23.56 3.22 36.29
C TYR A 43 -22.45 2.15 36.28
N PRO A 44 -22.76 0.88 35.94
CA PRO A 44 -21.76 -0.17 35.85
C PRO A 44 -20.69 0.12 34.80
N THR A 45 -19.41 0.05 35.17
CA THR A 45 -18.25 0.28 34.27
C THR A 45 -17.42 -0.99 34.01
N GLY A 46 -18.00 -2.16 34.28
CA GLY A 46 -17.34 -3.46 34.17
C GLY A 46 -16.40 -3.76 35.33
N SER A 47 -15.52 -4.75 35.14
CA SER A 47 -14.60 -5.25 36.16
C SER A 47 -13.14 -5.03 35.79
N VAL A 48 -12.25 -5.32 36.73
CA VAL A 48 -10.82 -5.50 36.49
C VAL A 48 -10.50 -6.99 36.70
N LEU A 49 -9.73 -7.58 35.79
CA LEU A 49 -9.28 -8.96 35.89
C LEU A 49 -7.80 -8.99 36.24
N ILE A 50 -7.45 -9.71 37.31
CA ILE A 50 -6.09 -9.82 37.85
C ILE A 50 -5.65 -11.28 37.81
N TRP A 51 -4.41 -11.52 37.38
CA TRP A 51 -3.72 -12.79 37.53
C TRP A 51 -2.64 -12.65 38.60
N GLU A 52 -2.75 -13.44 39.65
CA GLU A 52 -1.74 -13.52 40.71
C GLU A 52 -0.73 -14.61 40.38
N THR A 53 0.55 -14.23 40.23
CA THR A 53 1.62 -15.19 39.89
C THR A 53 2.92 -14.87 40.65
N ASN A 54 3.68 -15.91 40.98
CA ASN A 54 5.04 -15.79 41.51
C ASN A 54 6.10 -15.69 40.39
N SER A 55 5.69 -15.90 39.15
CA SER A 55 6.52 -15.90 37.95
C SER A 55 5.87 -14.99 36.90
N PRO A 56 5.81 -13.67 37.14
CA PRO A 56 5.17 -12.75 36.21
C PRO A 56 5.90 -12.71 34.86
N PRO A 57 5.19 -12.41 33.77
CA PRO A 57 5.80 -12.10 32.49
C PRO A 57 6.66 -10.82 32.59
N GLU A 58 7.32 -10.46 31.50
CA GLU A 58 7.99 -9.16 31.43
C GLU A 58 6.97 -8.03 31.61
N ILE A 59 7.34 -7.04 32.42
CA ILE A 59 6.47 -5.95 32.85
C ILE A 59 6.88 -4.65 32.18
N LYS A 60 5.88 -3.88 31.74
CA LYS A 60 6.09 -2.59 31.10
C LYS A 60 6.95 -1.66 31.92
N ASN A 61 7.94 -1.04 31.25
CA ASN A 61 8.87 -0.07 31.82
C ASN A 61 9.61 -0.57 33.08
N ASN A 62 9.75 -1.89 33.26
CA ASN A 62 10.31 -2.50 34.48
C ASN A 62 9.61 -2.03 35.77
N ALA A 63 8.32 -1.67 35.68
CA ALA A 63 7.53 -1.15 36.79
C ALA A 63 7.09 -2.27 37.74
N VAL A 64 8.06 -2.96 38.34
CA VAL A 64 7.84 -4.10 39.22
C VAL A 64 8.93 -4.15 40.30
N ARG A 65 8.54 -4.40 41.56
CA ARG A 65 9.49 -4.63 42.67
C ARG A 65 9.74 -6.12 42.85
N ARG A 66 10.66 -6.69 42.05
CA ARG A 66 11.00 -8.13 42.11
C ARG A 66 11.63 -8.57 43.45
N GLU A 67 12.13 -7.62 44.25
CA GLU A 67 12.73 -7.87 45.57
C GLU A 67 11.69 -8.23 46.65
N ARG A 68 10.39 -7.93 46.44
CA ARG A 68 9.34 -8.39 47.35
C ARG A 68 9.07 -9.88 47.09
N MET A 69 9.41 -10.75 48.05
CA MET A 69 9.01 -12.17 48.00
C MET A 69 7.47 -12.26 48.07
N GLY A 70 6.82 -12.80 47.04
CA GLY A 70 5.38 -13.03 47.03
C GLY A 70 4.73 -13.06 45.65
N TRP A 71 3.40 -13.13 45.66
CA TRP A 71 2.56 -13.10 44.47
C TRP A 71 2.42 -11.67 43.93
N ILE A 72 2.67 -11.49 42.64
CA ILE A 72 2.52 -10.22 41.93
C ILE A 72 1.17 -10.22 41.20
N LYS A 73 0.45 -9.09 41.25
CA LYS A 73 -0.86 -8.94 40.59
C LYS A 73 -0.69 -8.37 39.19
N VAL A 74 -0.78 -9.23 38.19
CA VAL A 74 -0.71 -8.86 36.77
C VAL A 74 -2.11 -8.49 36.28
N LEU A 75 -2.26 -7.28 35.76
CA LEU A 75 -3.53 -6.79 35.21
C LEU A 75 -3.77 -7.45 33.84
N LEU A 76 -4.84 -8.25 33.72
CA LEU A 76 -5.23 -8.87 32.45
C LEU A 76 -6.32 -8.04 31.72
N ASP A 77 -7.35 -7.57 32.41
CA ASP A 77 -8.38 -6.70 31.81
C ASP A 77 -8.67 -5.47 32.69
N GLY A 78 -9.14 -4.40 32.04
CA GLY A 78 -9.43 -3.12 32.70
C GLY A 78 -8.25 -2.16 32.71
N GLN A 79 -7.17 -2.49 31.99
CA GLN A 79 -5.99 -1.64 31.80
C GLN A 79 -6.35 -0.20 31.40
N GLN A 80 -7.11 -0.02 30.31
CA GLN A 80 -7.46 1.32 29.82
C GLN A 80 -8.31 2.11 30.82
N ARG A 81 -9.23 1.44 31.53
CA ARG A 81 -10.06 2.06 32.59
C ARG A 81 -9.22 2.49 33.78
N LEU A 82 -8.39 1.58 34.30
CA LEU A 82 -7.55 1.85 35.47
C LEU A 82 -6.49 2.93 35.17
N THR A 83 -5.89 2.92 33.98
CA THR A 83 -4.98 3.97 33.52
C THR A 83 -5.70 5.32 33.41
N THR A 84 -6.92 5.36 32.86
CA THR A 84 -7.73 6.60 32.78
C THR A 84 -7.99 7.19 34.17
N LEU A 85 -8.40 6.33 35.11
CA LEU A 85 -8.63 6.75 36.50
C LEU A 85 -7.35 7.26 37.16
N TYR A 86 -6.21 6.59 36.93
CA TYR A 86 -4.93 7.03 37.45
C TYR A 86 -4.57 8.43 36.93
N LEU A 87 -4.66 8.64 35.61
CA LEU A 87 -4.35 9.91 34.95
C LEU A 87 -5.24 11.05 35.48
N LEU A 88 -6.54 10.81 35.66
CA LEU A 88 -7.51 11.84 36.06
C LEU A 88 -7.54 12.12 37.57
N LEU A 89 -7.41 11.09 38.41
CA LEU A 89 -7.51 11.24 39.86
C LEU A 89 -6.16 11.59 40.49
N LYS A 90 -5.05 11.02 40.02
CA LYS A 90 -3.71 11.33 40.54
C LYS A 90 -3.02 12.45 39.76
N GLY A 91 -3.42 12.73 38.52
CA GLY A 91 -2.78 13.75 37.66
C GLY A 91 -1.44 13.33 37.06
N GLU A 92 -0.96 12.12 37.40
CA GLU A 92 0.34 11.58 37.05
C GLU A 92 0.21 10.46 36.00
N ILE A 93 1.30 10.18 35.28
CA ILE A 93 1.38 8.99 34.41
C ILE A 93 1.68 7.78 35.31
N PRO A 94 0.95 6.66 35.19
CA PRO A 94 1.23 5.48 36.00
C PRO A 94 2.63 4.92 35.72
N PRO A 95 3.29 4.29 36.70
CA PRO A 95 4.69 3.86 36.56
C PRO A 95 5.01 2.92 35.39
N TYR A 96 4.01 2.16 34.93
CA TYR A 96 4.14 1.27 33.77
C TYR A 96 4.08 1.99 32.41
N TYR A 97 3.89 3.31 32.36
CA TYR A 97 3.87 4.11 31.13
C TYR A 97 4.77 5.33 31.17
N LYS A 98 5.12 5.81 29.98
CA LYS A 98 5.72 7.12 29.70
C LYS A 98 4.73 7.99 28.95
N GLU A 99 5.00 9.29 28.82
CA GLU A 99 4.15 10.21 28.05
C GLU A 99 4.00 9.76 26.59
N SER A 100 5.05 9.16 26.00
CA SER A 100 5.01 8.58 24.66
C SER A 100 4.06 7.38 24.50
N ASP A 101 3.67 6.73 25.61
CA ASP A 101 2.79 5.56 25.62
C ASP A 101 1.30 5.97 25.76
N ILE A 102 1.01 7.26 25.84
CA ILE A 102 -0.35 7.82 25.96
C ILE A 102 -0.75 8.47 24.64
N THR A 103 -1.55 7.77 23.83
CA THR A 103 -1.98 8.29 22.51
C THR A 103 -2.87 9.52 22.63
N HIS A 104 -3.85 9.49 23.55
CA HIS A 104 -4.75 10.62 23.82
C HIS A 104 -4.73 10.95 25.31
N ASN A 105 -4.10 12.03 25.72
CA ASN A 105 -3.96 12.37 27.13
C ASN A 105 -5.29 12.95 27.70
N PRO A 106 -6.00 12.25 28.60
CA PRO A 106 -7.31 12.67 29.09
C PRO A 106 -7.22 13.70 30.23
N ARG A 107 -6.03 14.03 30.76
CA ARG A 107 -5.84 14.90 31.94
C ARG A 107 -6.44 16.30 31.80
N HIS A 108 -6.71 16.74 30.57
CA HIS A 108 -7.39 18.00 30.26
C HIS A 108 -8.92 17.86 30.21
N LEU A 109 -9.50 16.89 30.91
CA LEU A 109 -10.93 16.81 31.14
C LEU A 109 -11.34 17.83 32.20
N TYR A 110 -12.43 18.56 31.93
CA TYR A 110 -13.01 19.54 32.85
C TYR A 110 -14.36 19.07 33.35
N PHE A 111 -14.70 19.50 34.55
CA PHE A 111 -15.98 19.29 35.20
C PHE A 111 -16.57 20.63 35.60
N ASN A 112 -17.83 20.87 35.23
CA ASN A 112 -18.56 22.05 35.63
C ASN A 112 -19.15 21.83 37.02
N LEU A 113 -18.62 22.53 38.02
CA LEU A 113 -19.04 22.35 39.40
C LEU A 113 -20.49 22.80 39.66
N LYS A 114 -21.06 23.67 38.82
CA LYS A 114 -22.45 24.12 38.94
C LYS A 114 -23.41 23.13 38.27
N THR A 115 -23.14 22.72 37.03
CA THR A 115 -24.07 21.89 36.22
C THR A 115 -23.81 20.39 36.27
N ALA A 116 -22.68 19.96 36.86
CA ALA A 116 -22.20 18.58 36.87
C ALA A 116 -21.92 17.99 35.48
N GLU A 117 -21.61 18.84 34.50
CA GLU A 117 -21.24 18.41 33.15
C GLU A 117 -19.75 18.14 33.02
N PHE A 118 -19.39 17.09 32.27
CA PHE A 118 -18.01 16.82 31.86
C PHE A 118 -17.76 17.31 30.44
N GLY A 119 -16.58 17.87 30.18
CA GLY A 119 -16.22 18.32 28.84
C GLY A 119 -14.72 18.58 28.68
N TYR A 120 -14.22 18.40 27.46
CA TYR A 120 -12.91 18.90 27.07
C TYR A 120 -13.00 20.38 26.69
N TYR A 121 -11.87 21.08 26.74
CA TYR A 121 -11.84 22.53 26.59
C TYR A 121 -12.51 23.02 25.31
N GLN A 122 -13.56 23.84 25.46
CA GLN A 122 -14.25 24.52 24.38
C GLN A 122 -14.33 26.01 24.69
N LYS A 123 -13.57 26.83 23.96
CA LYS A 123 -13.44 28.28 24.22
C LYS A 123 -14.80 28.97 24.37
N GLN A 124 -15.76 28.66 23.51
CA GLN A 124 -17.11 29.25 23.54
C GLN A 124 -17.91 28.89 24.79
N LYS A 125 -17.67 27.72 25.41
CA LYS A 125 -18.40 27.27 26.60
C LYS A 125 -17.68 27.56 27.93
N MET A 126 -16.36 27.65 27.91
CA MET A 126 -15.54 27.57 29.13
C MET A 126 -14.77 28.85 29.45
N LYS A 127 -14.50 29.74 28.48
CA LYS A 127 -13.64 30.91 28.69
C LYS A 127 -14.15 31.84 29.80
N ASP A 128 -15.45 32.09 29.81
CA ASP A 128 -16.07 33.09 30.70
C ASP A 128 -16.83 32.42 31.87
N SER A 129 -16.69 31.10 32.04
CA SER A 129 -17.36 30.34 33.10
C SER A 129 -16.36 29.84 34.16
N PRO A 130 -16.39 30.38 35.39
CA PRO A 130 -15.43 30.05 36.45
C PRO A 130 -15.69 28.68 37.09
N PHE A 131 -16.82 28.05 36.78
CA PHE A 131 -17.23 26.76 37.33
C PHE A 131 -16.58 25.57 36.64
N TRP A 132 -15.97 25.76 35.46
CA TRP A 132 -15.20 24.72 34.80
C TRP A 132 -13.83 24.58 35.47
N LYS A 133 -13.63 23.46 36.16
CA LYS A 133 -12.34 23.10 36.76
C LYS A 133 -11.84 21.80 36.16
N SER A 134 -10.52 21.67 36.00
CA SER A 134 -9.93 20.42 35.56
C SER A 134 -10.28 19.32 36.57
N VAL A 135 -10.64 18.13 36.09
CA VAL A 135 -10.90 16.99 36.96
C VAL A 135 -9.68 16.70 37.85
N VAL A 136 -8.47 16.80 37.32
CA VAL A 136 -7.22 16.63 38.08
C VAL A 136 -7.14 17.61 39.27
N SER A 137 -7.46 18.90 39.04
CA SER A 137 -7.48 19.90 40.11
C SER A 137 -8.54 19.62 41.18
N CYS A 138 -9.70 19.08 40.79
CA CYS A 138 -10.76 18.74 41.75
C CYS A 138 -10.34 17.65 42.75
N PHE A 139 -9.46 16.72 42.35
CA PHE A 139 -8.96 15.64 43.20
C PHE A 139 -7.69 16.00 43.97
N ASN A 140 -6.78 16.78 43.39
CA ASN A 140 -5.44 16.99 43.95
C ASN A 140 -5.26 18.35 44.63
N ASP A 141 -6.05 19.36 44.26
CA ASP A 141 -5.96 20.68 44.88
C ASP A 141 -6.89 20.80 46.08
N LYS A 142 -6.54 21.70 47.01
CA LYS A 142 -7.44 22.14 48.11
C LYS A 142 -8.53 23.08 47.57
N LEU A 143 -9.25 22.64 46.54
CA LEU A 143 -10.39 23.38 46.01
C LEU A 143 -11.51 23.36 47.05
N ASP A 144 -11.86 24.55 47.55
CA ASP A 144 -12.98 24.77 48.45
C ASP A 144 -14.13 25.45 47.69
N ALA A 145 -15.34 24.92 47.88
CA ALA A 145 -16.53 25.37 47.18
C ALA A 145 -16.95 26.80 47.56
N PHE A 146 -16.78 27.18 48.83
CA PHE A 146 -17.19 28.49 49.32
C PHE A 146 -16.21 29.56 48.89
N THR A 147 -14.89 29.30 48.99
CA THR A 147 -13.85 30.20 48.47
C THR A 147 -14.01 30.44 46.97
N LEU A 148 -14.40 29.42 46.19
CA LEU A 148 -14.64 29.58 44.75
C LEU A 148 -15.79 30.56 44.48
N VAL A 149 -16.89 30.45 45.23
CA VAL A 149 -18.10 31.28 45.04
C VAL A 149 -17.94 32.69 45.60
N GLU A 150 -17.20 32.87 46.69
CA GLU A 150 -16.88 34.19 47.23
C GLU A 150 -16.14 35.08 46.22
N ASN A 151 -15.29 34.47 45.39
CA ASN A 151 -14.54 35.17 44.35
C ASN A 151 -15.38 35.56 43.11
N LEU A 152 -16.68 35.23 43.05
CA LEU A 152 -17.52 35.45 41.87
C LEU A 152 -18.20 36.82 41.80
N HIS A 153 -17.94 37.73 42.75
CA HIS A 153 -18.54 39.08 42.79
C HIS A 153 -20.07 39.13 42.58
N LEU A 154 -20.80 38.08 42.98
CA LEU A 154 -22.27 38.08 42.94
C LEU A 154 -22.83 39.11 43.95
N GLU A 155 -23.98 39.74 43.68
CA GLU A 155 -24.57 40.73 44.60
C GLU A 155 -25.58 40.08 45.57
N ASP A 156 -26.30 39.05 45.12
CA ASP A 156 -27.32 38.34 45.89
C ASP A 156 -26.71 37.27 46.82
N ALA A 157 -27.00 37.38 48.12
CA ALA A 157 -26.55 36.43 49.13
C ALA A 157 -27.24 35.07 49.06
N GLU A 158 -28.51 35.03 48.63
CA GLU A 158 -29.30 33.80 48.50
C GLU A 158 -28.82 32.99 47.28
N GLU A 159 -28.61 33.67 46.15
CA GLU A 159 -28.04 33.06 44.93
C GLU A 159 -26.63 32.50 45.19
N LYS A 160 -25.77 33.26 45.91
CA LYS A 160 -24.44 32.78 46.32
C LYS A 160 -24.52 31.51 47.13
N LEU A 161 -25.43 31.46 48.11
CA LEU A 161 -25.58 30.30 48.98
C LEU A 161 -26.08 29.08 48.20
N GLU A 162 -27.02 29.25 47.27
CA GLU A 162 -27.53 28.17 46.42
C GLU A 162 -26.43 27.61 45.50
N ILE A 163 -25.70 28.49 44.81
CA ILE A 163 -24.57 28.10 43.96
C ILE A 163 -23.48 27.39 44.79
N GLY A 164 -23.15 27.93 45.97
CA GLY A 164 -22.19 27.32 46.89
C GLY A 164 -22.59 25.90 47.31
N ARG A 165 -23.87 25.68 47.65
CA ARG A 165 -24.40 24.35 47.97
C ARG A 165 -24.31 23.39 46.78
N ALA A 166 -24.68 23.84 45.58
CA ALA A 166 -24.62 23.03 44.37
C ALA A 166 -23.17 22.63 44.02
N VAL A 167 -22.25 23.60 44.04
CA VAL A 167 -20.81 23.39 43.82
C VAL A 167 -20.24 22.41 44.84
N ASN A 168 -20.53 22.60 46.13
CA ASN A 168 -20.04 21.70 47.18
C ASN A 168 -20.59 20.28 47.01
N LYS A 169 -21.89 20.14 46.72
CA LYS A 169 -22.53 18.83 46.47
C LYS A 169 -21.89 18.11 45.28
N ASN A 170 -21.72 18.80 44.16
CA ASN A 170 -21.15 18.20 42.95
C ASN A 170 -19.67 17.87 43.11
N LEU A 171 -18.90 18.72 43.79
CA LEU A 171 -17.49 18.46 44.11
C LEU A 171 -17.35 17.25 45.04
N ALA A 172 -18.18 17.15 46.08
CA ALA A 172 -18.19 16.01 47.00
C ALA A 172 -18.53 14.70 46.28
N ARG A 173 -19.56 14.71 45.41
CA ARG A 173 -19.92 13.55 44.56
C ARG A 173 -18.80 13.15 43.61
N LEU A 174 -18.15 14.13 42.97
CA LEU A 174 -17.02 13.87 42.09
C LEU A 174 -15.88 13.20 42.88
N ARG A 175 -15.53 13.74 44.06
CA ARG A 175 -14.50 13.16 44.93
C ARG A 175 -14.86 11.77 45.44
N ALA A 176 -16.14 11.49 45.71
CA ALA A 176 -16.61 10.18 46.15
C ALA A 176 -16.33 9.05 45.13
N ILE A 177 -16.04 9.37 43.86
CA ILE A 177 -15.59 8.37 42.87
C ILE A 177 -14.36 7.60 43.37
N SER A 178 -13.44 8.22 44.13
CA SER A 178 -12.27 7.49 44.65
C SER A 178 -12.61 6.41 45.68
N ASP A 179 -13.81 6.46 46.27
CA ASP A 179 -14.28 5.54 47.29
C ASP A 179 -15.24 4.47 46.75
N ILE A 180 -15.60 4.51 45.47
CA ILE A 180 -16.45 3.49 44.83
C ILE A 180 -15.74 2.13 44.90
N ASP A 181 -16.49 1.11 45.31
CA ASP A 181 -16.05 -0.28 45.28
C ASP A 181 -16.08 -0.82 43.85
N TYR A 182 -14.89 -1.09 43.31
CA TYR A 182 -14.73 -1.64 41.97
C TYR A 182 -14.74 -3.16 41.99
N HIS A 183 -15.37 -3.79 40.99
CA HIS A 183 -15.40 -5.24 40.87
C HIS A 183 -14.04 -5.74 40.38
N VAL A 184 -13.38 -6.56 41.20
CA VAL A 184 -12.07 -7.17 40.90
C VAL A 184 -12.27 -8.69 40.86
N GLN A 185 -11.92 -9.29 39.74
CA GLN A 185 -11.91 -10.73 39.53
C GLN A 185 -10.47 -11.21 39.50
N SER A 186 -10.21 -12.39 40.07
CA SER A 186 -8.89 -13.00 40.07
C SER A 186 -8.92 -14.34 39.34
N VAL A 187 -7.90 -14.58 38.52
CA VAL A 187 -7.65 -15.84 37.82
C VAL A 187 -6.87 -16.79 38.74
N PRO A 188 -7.02 -18.13 38.64
CA PRO A 188 -6.30 -19.07 39.50
C PRO A 188 -4.78 -18.87 39.51
N GLN A 189 -4.15 -19.02 40.68
CA GLN A 189 -2.73 -18.75 40.91
C GLN A 189 -1.76 -19.69 40.16
N GLY A 190 -2.20 -20.89 39.78
CA GLY A 190 -1.40 -21.87 39.03
C GLY A 190 -1.46 -21.72 37.51
N LEU A 191 -2.06 -20.65 36.99
CA LEU A 191 -2.16 -20.45 35.55
C LEU A 191 -0.78 -20.11 34.96
N ASP A 192 -0.49 -20.69 33.80
CA ASP A 192 0.68 -20.33 33.00
C ASP A 192 0.42 -19.07 32.17
N ILE A 193 1.49 -18.52 31.57
CA ILE A 193 1.42 -17.30 30.75
C ILE A 193 0.55 -17.48 29.51
N ASP A 194 0.60 -18.64 28.85
CA ASP A 194 -0.11 -18.90 27.59
C ASP A 194 -1.63 -18.87 27.84
N LYS A 195 -2.11 -19.58 28.87
CA LYS A 195 -3.53 -19.52 29.28
C LYS A 195 -3.94 -18.14 29.75
N SER A 196 -3.03 -17.37 30.32
CA SER A 196 -3.33 -16.00 30.77
C SER A 196 -3.56 -15.08 29.57
N ILE A 197 -2.81 -15.28 28.48
CA ILE A 197 -3.02 -14.59 27.20
C ILE A 197 -4.35 -15.05 26.57
N ASP A 198 -4.68 -16.33 26.60
CA ASP A 198 -5.97 -16.81 26.07
C ASP A 198 -7.18 -16.21 26.82
N ILE A 199 -7.08 -16.10 28.15
CA ILE A 199 -8.11 -15.44 28.96
C ILE A 199 -8.19 -13.95 28.61
N PHE A 200 -7.04 -13.30 28.45
CA PHE A 200 -6.97 -11.90 28.01
C PHE A 200 -7.68 -11.69 26.67
N ASP A 201 -7.39 -12.51 25.66
CA ASP A 201 -7.99 -12.42 24.34
C ASP A 201 -9.51 -12.60 24.38
N ARG A 202 -10.00 -13.56 25.17
CA ARG A 202 -11.45 -13.81 25.34
C ARG A 202 -12.15 -12.62 25.97
N VAL A 203 -11.57 -12.02 27.01
CA VAL A 203 -12.19 -10.89 27.73
C VAL A 203 -12.08 -9.59 26.93
N ASN A 204 -11.00 -9.41 26.16
CA ASN A 204 -10.80 -8.23 25.31
C ASN A 204 -11.95 -8.00 24.30
N SER A 205 -12.66 -9.07 23.92
CA SER A 205 -13.82 -9.01 23.03
C SER A 205 -14.95 -8.07 23.49
N MET A 206 -15.00 -7.71 24.79
CA MET A 206 -16.04 -6.86 25.39
C MET A 206 -15.67 -5.35 25.45
N GLY A 207 -14.42 -4.97 25.14
CA GLY A 207 -13.92 -3.60 25.25
C GLY A 207 -13.54 -2.95 23.91
N THR A 208 -12.59 -1.99 23.92
CA THR A 208 -11.93 -1.58 22.68
C THR A 208 -11.16 -2.78 22.16
N LYS A 209 -11.67 -3.41 21.10
CA LYS A 209 -11.08 -4.63 20.55
C LYS A 209 -9.65 -4.39 20.09
N LEU A 210 -8.79 -5.38 20.33
CA LEU A 210 -7.49 -5.47 19.68
C LEU A 210 -7.69 -5.77 18.19
N THR A 211 -6.81 -5.25 17.35
CA THR A 211 -6.73 -5.71 15.97
C THR A 211 -6.18 -7.14 15.93
N ASP A 212 -6.44 -7.87 14.84
CA ASP A 212 -5.88 -9.22 14.67
C ASP A 212 -4.34 -9.22 14.73
N ALA A 213 -3.70 -8.15 14.24
CA ALA A 213 -2.26 -7.96 14.35
C ALA A 213 -1.81 -7.76 15.80
N GLU A 214 -2.56 -6.99 16.60
CA GLU A 214 -2.26 -6.78 18.01
C GLU A 214 -2.41 -8.07 18.81
N LEU A 215 -3.43 -8.89 18.54
CA LEU A 215 -3.62 -10.21 19.15
C LEU A 215 -2.44 -11.13 18.85
N VAL A 216 -2.05 -11.24 17.58
CA VAL A 216 -0.88 -12.04 17.20
C VAL A 216 0.38 -11.56 17.92
N LEU A 217 0.60 -10.23 17.97
CA LEU A 217 1.76 -9.67 18.63
C LEU A 217 1.73 -9.87 20.16
N THR A 218 0.56 -9.95 20.77
CA THR A 218 0.40 -10.30 22.19
C THR A 218 0.88 -11.73 22.45
N HIS A 219 0.50 -12.70 21.62
CA HIS A 219 1.01 -14.08 21.74
C HIS A 219 2.51 -14.17 21.51
N ILE A 220 3.04 -13.48 20.48
CA ILE A 220 4.50 -13.41 20.23
C ILE A 220 5.21 -12.83 21.45
N ALA A 221 4.69 -11.75 22.04
CA ALA A 221 5.27 -11.12 23.22
C ALA A 221 5.16 -11.98 24.50
N GLY A 222 4.28 -12.99 24.53
CA GLY A 222 4.27 -14.01 25.58
C GLY A 222 5.54 -14.88 25.58
N LYS A 223 6.07 -15.20 24.40
CA LYS A 223 7.28 -16.04 24.23
C LYS A 223 8.57 -15.24 24.05
N TRP A 224 8.51 -14.15 23.30
CA TRP A 224 9.60 -13.21 23.09
C TRP A 224 9.21 -11.83 23.67
N PRO A 225 9.42 -11.59 24.97
CA PRO A 225 8.87 -10.42 25.64
C PRO A 225 9.32 -9.08 25.05
N GLN A 226 10.51 -9.02 24.45
CA GLN A 226 11.05 -7.78 23.88
C GLN A 226 10.51 -7.47 22.47
N ALA A 227 9.67 -8.33 21.88
CA ALA A 227 9.21 -8.21 20.49
C ALA A 227 8.67 -6.81 20.15
N ARG A 228 7.71 -6.30 20.94
CA ARG A 228 7.10 -4.97 20.74
C ARG A 228 8.15 -3.86 20.78
N ARG A 229 9.04 -3.89 21.78
CA ARG A 229 10.09 -2.88 21.98
C ARG A 229 11.07 -2.86 20.82
N VAL A 230 11.53 -4.03 20.38
CA VAL A 230 12.49 -4.16 19.28
C VAL A 230 11.86 -3.71 17.95
N MET A 231 10.60 -4.09 17.70
CA MET A 231 9.84 -3.63 16.53
C MET A 231 9.69 -2.11 16.49
N LYS A 232 9.28 -1.49 17.61
CA LYS A 232 9.13 -0.03 17.72
C LYS A 232 10.43 0.71 17.51
N GLN A 233 11.52 0.23 18.11
CA GLN A 233 12.84 0.84 17.91
C GLN A 233 13.22 0.83 16.44
N LYS A 234 12.97 -0.28 15.74
CA LYS A 234 13.27 -0.39 14.31
C LYS A 234 12.36 0.48 13.44
N ILE A 235 11.09 0.63 13.80
CA ILE A 235 10.16 1.58 13.14
C ILE A 235 10.71 3.01 13.23
N GLU A 236 11.21 3.45 14.40
CA GLU A 236 11.82 4.77 14.53
C GLU A 236 13.11 4.91 13.71
N ASP A 237 13.88 3.84 13.52
CA ASP A 237 15.03 3.87 12.60
C ASP A 237 14.59 4.02 11.14
N TYR A 238 13.56 3.32 10.69
CA TYR A 238 13.00 3.46 9.35
C TYR A 238 12.39 4.84 9.11
N LYS A 239 11.81 5.45 10.14
CA LYS A 239 11.28 6.81 10.10
C LYS A 239 12.36 7.86 9.84
N LYS A 240 13.58 7.69 10.38
CA LYS A 240 14.74 8.53 10.02
C LYS A 240 15.07 8.44 8.53
N ALA A 241 14.82 7.28 7.92
CA ALA A 241 14.95 7.07 6.48
C ALA A 241 13.70 7.49 5.66
N ARG A 242 12.70 8.14 6.29
CA ARG A 242 11.40 8.57 5.75
C ARG A 242 10.39 7.44 5.46
N PHE A 243 10.61 6.24 5.99
CA PHE A 243 9.66 5.13 5.94
C PHE A 243 8.86 5.03 7.24
N PHE A 244 7.56 5.30 7.14
CA PHE A 244 6.63 5.35 8.27
C PHE A 244 5.87 4.02 8.32
N PHE A 245 6.50 2.99 8.89
CA PHE A 245 5.88 1.68 9.11
C PHE A 245 5.12 1.63 10.43
N GLU A 246 4.18 0.70 10.51
CA GLU A 246 3.37 0.46 11.71
C GLU A 246 3.59 -0.97 12.22
N LEU A 247 3.24 -1.23 13.48
CA LEU A 247 3.34 -2.56 14.08
C LEU A 247 2.57 -3.60 13.26
N ASP A 248 1.37 -3.25 12.77
CA ASP A 248 0.53 -4.15 11.98
C ASP A 248 1.25 -4.68 10.72
N LEU A 249 2.00 -3.83 10.03
CA LEU A 249 2.79 -4.24 8.86
C LEU A 249 3.90 -5.22 9.25
N LEU A 250 4.66 -4.91 10.31
CA LEU A 250 5.77 -5.76 10.75
C LEU A 250 5.25 -7.09 11.30
N THR A 251 4.18 -7.08 12.10
CA THR A 251 3.52 -8.30 12.57
C THR A 251 3.04 -9.14 11.41
N ARG A 252 2.45 -8.53 10.36
CA ARG A 252 2.01 -9.27 9.18
C ARG A 252 3.16 -9.92 8.43
N CYS A 253 4.24 -9.19 8.18
CA CYS A 253 5.46 -9.76 7.60
C CYS A 253 6.00 -10.91 8.47
N PHE A 254 5.92 -10.78 9.79
CA PHE A 254 6.28 -11.84 10.73
C PHE A 254 5.45 -13.11 10.53
N VAL A 255 4.12 -12.96 10.44
CA VAL A 255 3.20 -14.08 10.16
C VAL A 255 3.51 -14.71 8.81
N VAL A 256 3.81 -13.92 7.79
CA VAL A 256 4.21 -14.45 6.47
C VAL A 256 5.47 -15.31 6.58
N LEU A 257 6.49 -14.87 7.32
CA LEU A 257 7.73 -15.62 7.46
C LEU A 257 7.56 -16.92 8.27
N LEU A 258 6.60 -16.96 9.20
CA LEU A 258 6.30 -18.16 10.01
C LEU A 258 5.35 -19.14 9.29
N THR A 259 4.37 -18.63 8.55
CA THR A 259 3.22 -19.42 8.07
C THR A 259 3.08 -19.48 6.55
N ASN A 260 3.86 -18.69 5.80
CA ASN A 260 3.70 -18.46 4.37
C ASN A 260 2.33 -17.89 3.97
N SER A 261 1.62 -17.24 4.89
CA SER A 261 0.32 -16.60 4.67
C SER A 261 0.31 -15.19 5.23
N ALA A 262 -0.48 -14.30 4.63
CA ALA A 262 -0.69 -12.95 5.13
C ALA A 262 -1.85 -12.85 6.15
N LEU A 263 -2.59 -13.95 6.38
CA LEU A 263 -3.73 -14.00 7.29
C LEU A 263 -3.29 -14.26 8.73
N PHE A 264 -3.62 -13.36 9.64
CA PHE A 264 -3.31 -13.49 11.06
C PHE A 264 -3.88 -14.78 11.67
N LYS A 265 -5.09 -15.19 11.27
CA LYS A 265 -5.72 -16.44 11.73
C LYS A 265 -4.95 -17.74 11.42
N LYS A 266 -3.91 -17.67 10.57
CA LYS A 266 -3.02 -18.82 10.33
C LYS A 266 -2.01 -19.03 11.47
N MET A 267 -1.81 -18.04 12.34
CA MET A 267 -1.14 -18.24 13.61
C MET A 267 -2.06 -19.00 14.56
N THR A 268 -1.93 -20.32 14.57
CA THR A 268 -2.71 -21.20 15.46
C THR A 268 -2.02 -21.38 16.81
N GLU A 269 -2.77 -21.85 17.80
CA GLU A 269 -2.23 -22.22 19.12
C GLU A 269 -1.04 -23.18 19.00
N GLU A 270 -1.12 -24.14 18.08
CA GLU A 270 -0.03 -25.08 17.80
C GLU A 270 1.27 -24.39 17.35
N ILE A 271 1.16 -23.35 16.50
CA ILE A 271 2.33 -22.58 16.05
C ILE A 271 2.92 -21.80 17.22
N TYR A 272 2.09 -21.15 18.03
CA TYR A 272 2.56 -20.41 19.21
C TYR A 272 3.28 -21.31 20.22
N GLN A 273 2.75 -22.52 20.46
CA GLN A 273 3.35 -23.48 21.38
C GLN A 273 4.67 -24.06 20.87
N LYS A 274 4.80 -24.28 19.55
CA LYS A 274 6.01 -24.87 18.94
C LYS A 274 7.13 -23.86 18.67
N THR A 275 6.82 -22.56 18.63
CA THR A 275 7.81 -21.52 18.29
C THR A 275 8.51 -21.01 19.55
N SER A 276 9.84 -21.13 19.61
CA SER A 276 10.64 -20.63 20.73
C SER A 276 11.02 -19.15 20.56
N ASP A 277 11.51 -18.53 21.65
CA ASP A 277 12.06 -17.16 21.62
C ASP A 277 13.17 -17.03 20.57
N GLU A 278 14.07 -18.01 20.48
CA GLU A 278 15.14 -18.06 19.49
C GLU A 278 14.59 -18.05 18.06
N THR A 279 13.56 -18.85 17.77
CA THR A 279 12.93 -18.86 16.44
C THR A 279 12.30 -17.51 16.09
N TYR A 280 11.65 -16.84 17.06
CA TYR A 280 11.13 -15.48 16.86
C TYR A 280 12.27 -14.50 16.55
N LYS A 281 13.39 -14.55 17.28
CA LYS A 281 14.55 -13.69 17.02
C LYS A 281 15.15 -13.94 15.63
N GLU A 282 15.29 -15.18 15.21
CA GLU A 282 15.78 -15.54 13.87
C GLU A 282 14.88 -14.99 12.75
N VAL A 283 13.56 -15.15 12.90
CA VAL A 283 12.58 -14.61 11.94
C VAL A 283 12.64 -13.08 11.90
N TRP A 284 12.77 -12.43 13.06
CA TRP A 284 12.96 -10.99 13.16
C TRP A 284 14.21 -10.51 12.41
N GLU A 285 15.36 -11.15 12.65
CA GLU A 285 16.62 -10.82 11.99
C GLU A 285 16.53 -10.96 10.47
N LYS A 286 15.91 -12.05 10.01
CA LYS A 286 15.64 -12.29 8.58
C LYS A 286 14.76 -11.20 7.97
N MET A 287 13.66 -10.84 8.62
CA MET A 287 12.78 -9.76 8.15
C MET A 287 13.51 -8.41 8.08
N VAL A 288 14.27 -8.06 9.11
CA VAL A 288 15.05 -6.81 9.14
C VAL A 288 16.07 -6.78 8.01
N LYS A 289 16.76 -7.90 7.75
CA LYS A 289 17.71 -8.02 6.63
C LYS A 289 17.02 -7.74 5.29
N ILE A 290 15.84 -8.35 5.06
CA ILE A 290 15.05 -8.16 3.83
C ILE A 290 14.60 -6.70 3.68
N LEU A 291 14.05 -6.09 4.73
CA LEU A 291 13.60 -4.69 4.68
C LEU A 291 14.77 -3.72 4.45
N ASN A 292 15.93 -3.97 5.07
CA ASN A 292 17.13 -3.18 4.84
C ASN A 292 17.68 -3.32 3.41
N TYR A 293 17.43 -4.45 2.75
CA TYR A 293 17.75 -4.66 1.34
C TYR A 293 16.76 -3.95 0.40
N LEU A 294 15.45 -4.00 0.72
CA LEU A 294 14.40 -3.37 -0.08
C LEU A 294 14.47 -1.84 -0.07
N ILE A 295 14.72 -1.21 1.09
CA ILE A 295 14.66 0.25 1.22
C ILE A 295 15.61 0.99 0.23
N PRO A 296 16.89 0.60 0.08
CA PRO A 296 17.76 1.17 -0.95
C PRO A 296 17.23 0.99 -2.37
N ILE A 297 16.67 -0.18 -2.70
CA ILE A 297 16.08 -0.45 -4.02
C ILE A 297 14.89 0.49 -4.28
N LEU A 298 14.02 0.66 -3.29
CA LEU A 298 12.89 1.60 -3.37
C LEU A 298 13.39 3.02 -3.64
N LYS A 299 14.43 3.48 -2.93
CA LYS A 299 14.99 4.83 -3.14
C LYS A 299 15.66 5.00 -4.50
N GLN A 300 16.51 4.05 -4.89
CA GLN A 300 17.42 4.22 -6.03
C GLN A 300 16.82 3.75 -7.34
N SER A 301 16.14 2.60 -7.36
CA SER A 301 15.57 2.01 -8.58
C SER A 301 14.11 2.42 -8.78
N ALA A 302 13.34 2.62 -7.70
CA ALA A 302 11.93 3.00 -7.78
C ALA A 302 11.66 4.49 -7.53
N TYR A 303 12.69 5.30 -7.25
CA TYR A 303 12.53 6.72 -6.89
C TYR A 303 11.54 6.97 -5.73
N ILE A 304 11.34 6.00 -4.83
CA ILE A 304 10.49 6.13 -3.62
C ILE A 304 11.37 6.65 -2.48
N SER A 305 11.25 7.93 -2.16
CA SER A 305 12.04 8.60 -1.13
C SER A 305 11.57 8.21 0.29
N GLY A 306 10.34 7.72 0.43
CA GLY A 306 9.75 7.26 1.69
C GLY A 306 8.30 6.82 1.54
N SER A 307 7.65 6.40 2.63
CA SER A 307 6.29 5.83 2.59
C SER A 307 5.22 6.74 2.00
N LYS A 308 5.41 8.07 2.04
CA LYS A 308 4.44 9.03 1.49
C LYS A 308 4.30 8.96 -0.04
N ASP A 309 5.32 8.42 -0.72
CA ASP A 309 5.32 8.24 -2.17
C ASP A 309 4.54 6.97 -2.58
N MET A 310 4.21 6.10 -1.62
CA MET A 310 3.41 4.90 -1.84
C MET A 310 1.97 5.12 -1.37
N SER A 311 1.01 4.53 -2.08
CA SER A 311 -0.39 4.55 -1.67
C SER A 311 -0.69 3.66 -0.47
N THR A 312 0.13 2.64 -0.23
CA THR A 312 0.07 1.75 0.93
C THR A 312 1.43 1.08 1.14
N ASN A 313 1.82 0.85 2.40
CA ASN A 313 3.01 0.05 2.71
C ASN A 313 2.74 -1.46 2.55
N ASN A 314 1.48 -1.91 2.47
CA ASN A 314 1.13 -3.32 2.34
C ASN A 314 1.66 -3.97 1.05
N VAL A 315 1.97 -3.16 0.02
CA VAL A 315 2.60 -3.65 -1.21
C VAL A 315 3.96 -4.31 -0.96
N LEU A 316 4.61 -4.01 0.17
CA LEU A 316 5.88 -4.62 0.55
C LEU A 316 5.74 -6.07 1.05
N VAL A 317 4.54 -6.50 1.45
CA VAL A 317 4.35 -7.82 2.07
C VAL A 317 4.63 -8.98 1.09
N PRO A 318 4.12 -8.99 -0.16
CA PRO A 318 4.50 -10.02 -1.13
C PRO A 318 5.98 -9.98 -1.54
N LEU A 319 6.59 -8.79 -1.58
CA LEU A 319 8.04 -8.65 -1.82
C LEU A 319 8.86 -9.29 -0.69
N VAL A 320 8.46 -9.06 0.57
CA VAL A 320 9.08 -9.69 1.75
C VAL A 320 8.89 -11.21 1.70
N ALA A 321 7.70 -11.68 1.30
CA ALA A 321 7.40 -13.10 1.15
C ALA A 321 8.34 -13.78 0.14
N TYR A 322 8.42 -13.24 -1.08
CA TYR A 322 9.30 -13.74 -2.14
C TYR A 322 10.77 -13.77 -1.70
N LEU A 323 11.28 -12.64 -1.18
CA LEU A 323 12.67 -12.54 -0.75
C LEU A 323 12.99 -13.49 0.41
N SER A 324 12.02 -13.78 1.28
CA SER A 324 12.22 -14.73 2.38
C SER A 324 12.48 -16.17 1.91
N LYS A 325 12.00 -16.54 0.72
CA LYS A 325 12.19 -17.86 0.13
C LYS A 325 13.40 -17.93 -0.81
N ASN A 326 13.81 -16.80 -1.38
CA ASN A 326 14.86 -16.71 -2.38
C ASN A 326 16.14 -16.04 -1.84
N GLY A 327 16.63 -16.50 -0.68
CA GLY A 327 17.94 -16.09 -0.14
C GLY A 327 18.05 -14.64 0.39
N GLY A 328 16.96 -13.86 0.39
CA GLY A 328 16.91 -12.48 0.88
C GLY A 328 17.32 -11.42 -0.14
N SER A 329 17.43 -11.77 -1.43
CA SER A 329 17.73 -10.85 -2.53
C SER A 329 16.96 -11.24 -3.78
N PHE A 330 16.76 -10.31 -4.71
CA PHE A 330 16.19 -10.67 -6.02
C PHE A 330 17.21 -11.45 -6.85
N GLU A 331 16.74 -12.45 -7.57
CA GLU A 331 17.49 -13.07 -8.65
C GLU A 331 17.71 -12.06 -9.80
N SER A 332 18.64 -12.36 -10.71
CA SER A 332 18.91 -11.50 -11.88
C SER A 332 17.60 -11.22 -12.63
N GLY A 333 17.44 -9.98 -13.07
CA GLY A 333 16.51 -9.03 -12.48
C GLY A 333 15.02 -9.25 -12.68
N LEU A 334 14.54 -10.20 -11.91
CA LEU A 334 13.24 -10.12 -11.27
C LEU A 334 13.05 -8.83 -10.44
N LYS A 335 14.13 -8.17 -9.99
CA LYS A 335 14.06 -6.88 -9.28
C LYS A 335 13.19 -5.87 -10.03
N ASN A 336 13.46 -5.60 -11.31
CA ASN A 336 12.74 -4.57 -12.04
C ASN A 336 11.30 -5.01 -12.36
N GLN A 337 11.09 -6.30 -12.58
CA GLN A 337 9.75 -6.87 -12.79
C GLN A 337 8.87 -6.75 -11.53
N PHE A 338 9.43 -7.04 -10.36
CA PHE A 338 8.75 -6.84 -9.07
C PHE A 338 8.44 -5.35 -8.82
N LEU A 339 9.33 -4.44 -9.21
CA LEU A 339 9.05 -3.00 -9.16
C LEU A 339 7.92 -2.60 -10.11
N TYR A 340 7.90 -3.15 -11.33
CA TYR A 340 6.81 -2.96 -12.29
C TYR A 340 5.46 -3.39 -11.69
N TRP A 341 5.40 -4.63 -11.17
CA TRP A 341 4.20 -5.11 -10.46
C TRP A 341 3.82 -4.20 -9.28
N MET A 342 4.79 -3.82 -8.44
CA MET A 342 4.56 -2.98 -7.27
C MET A 342 3.91 -1.65 -7.68
N PHE A 343 4.39 -1.00 -8.75
CA PHE A 343 3.77 0.23 -9.23
C PHE A 343 2.35 0.02 -9.76
N LEU A 344 2.10 -1.07 -10.50
CA LEU A 344 0.74 -1.41 -10.91
C LEU A 344 -0.18 -1.60 -9.70
N ALA A 345 0.27 -2.33 -8.67
CA ALA A 345 -0.49 -2.56 -7.45
C ALA A 345 -0.79 -1.25 -6.69
N LEU A 346 0.18 -0.33 -6.66
CA LEU A 346 0.04 0.99 -6.03
C LEU A 346 -0.93 1.90 -6.80
N ILE A 347 -0.78 2.00 -8.13
CA ILE A 347 -1.59 2.83 -9.03
C ILE A 347 -3.05 2.36 -9.02
N TRP A 348 -3.26 1.06 -9.19
CA TRP A 348 -4.60 0.48 -9.26
C TRP A 348 -5.23 0.17 -7.91
N GLY A 349 -4.54 0.49 -6.81
CA GLY A 349 -5.06 0.36 -5.46
C GLY A 349 -5.42 -1.09 -5.10
N ARG A 350 -4.54 -2.04 -5.42
CA ARG A 350 -4.72 -3.49 -5.18
C ARG A 350 -5.21 -3.77 -3.76
N TYR A 351 -4.67 -3.06 -2.76
CA TYR A 351 -5.00 -3.26 -1.33
C TYR A 351 -5.92 -2.17 -0.74
N SER A 352 -6.77 -1.54 -1.55
CA SER A 352 -7.77 -0.57 -1.07
C SER A 352 -9.07 -1.20 -0.54
N GLY A 353 -9.28 -2.50 -0.81
CA GLY A 353 -10.42 -3.30 -0.32
C GLY A 353 -10.08 -4.79 -0.35
N GLN A 354 -10.70 -5.58 0.54
CA GLN A 354 -10.38 -7.00 0.77
C GLN A 354 -8.87 -7.25 0.98
N THR A 355 -8.23 -6.35 1.73
CA THR A 355 -6.77 -6.29 1.90
C THR A 355 -6.19 -7.62 2.34
N ASP A 356 -6.79 -8.30 3.32
CA ASP A 356 -6.28 -9.55 3.85
C ASP A 356 -6.29 -10.68 2.82
N GLN A 357 -7.41 -10.88 2.10
CA GLN A 357 -7.53 -11.95 1.11
C GLN A 357 -6.60 -11.73 -0.07
N ARG A 358 -6.49 -10.47 -0.55
CA ARG A 358 -5.60 -10.13 -1.67
C ARG A 358 -4.14 -10.26 -1.29
N LEU A 359 -3.76 -9.81 -0.09
CA LEU A 359 -2.40 -10.01 0.41
C LEU A 359 -2.06 -11.47 0.54
N ASP A 360 -2.98 -12.30 1.05
CA ASP A 360 -2.73 -13.73 1.20
C ASP A 360 -2.56 -14.42 -0.15
N ARG A 361 -3.40 -14.08 -1.13
CA ARG A 361 -3.29 -14.56 -2.51
C ARG A 361 -1.97 -14.14 -3.14
N ASP A 362 -1.60 -12.86 -3.04
CA ASP A 362 -0.37 -12.35 -3.62
C ASP A 362 0.87 -12.94 -2.92
N VAL A 363 0.83 -13.16 -1.59
CA VAL A 363 1.88 -13.88 -0.86
C VAL A 363 1.99 -15.33 -1.31
N TYR A 364 0.87 -16.02 -1.51
CA TYR A 364 0.86 -17.39 -2.03
C TYR A 364 1.52 -17.47 -3.41
N LEU A 365 1.17 -16.57 -4.32
CA LEU A 365 1.76 -16.50 -5.67
C LEU A 365 3.26 -16.18 -5.59
N ALA A 366 3.65 -15.20 -4.77
CA ALA A 366 5.04 -14.80 -4.56
C ALA A 366 5.93 -15.94 -4.02
N ILE A 367 5.36 -16.91 -3.31
CA ILE A 367 6.11 -18.02 -2.71
C ILE A 367 6.08 -19.28 -3.59
N ASN A 368 4.94 -19.59 -4.22
CA ASN A 368 4.70 -20.93 -4.80
C ASN A 368 4.63 -20.95 -6.32
N SER A 369 4.50 -19.80 -6.99
CA SER A 369 4.47 -19.75 -8.46
C SER A 369 5.87 -19.95 -9.04
N SER A 370 5.95 -20.62 -10.19
CA SER A 370 7.17 -20.68 -11.03
C SER A 370 7.43 -19.36 -11.77
N GLN A 371 6.40 -18.52 -11.95
CA GLN A 371 6.47 -17.20 -12.58
C GLN A 371 5.78 -16.15 -11.71
N PRO A 372 6.28 -15.90 -10.48
CA PRO A 372 5.56 -15.16 -9.45
C PRO A 372 5.16 -13.75 -9.89
N VAL A 373 6.02 -13.05 -10.63
CA VAL A 373 5.72 -11.69 -11.08
C VAL A 373 4.64 -11.67 -12.16
N PHE A 374 4.66 -12.63 -13.08
CA PHE A 374 3.64 -12.74 -14.13
C PHE A 374 2.25 -12.96 -13.51
N ASP A 375 2.13 -13.94 -12.62
CA ASP A 375 0.84 -14.25 -11.96
C ASP A 375 0.34 -13.09 -11.10
N LEU A 376 1.25 -12.43 -10.38
CA LEU A 376 0.95 -11.24 -9.59
C LEU A 376 0.43 -10.07 -10.45
N ILE A 377 0.92 -9.92 -11.67
CA ILE A 377 0.44 -8.92 -12.63
C ILE A 377 -0.91 -9.35 -13.21
N ASN A 378 -1.10 -10.63 -13.52
CA ASN A 378 -2.37 -11.15 -14.02
C ASN A 378 -3.51 -10.91 -13.02
N GLU A 379 -3.28 -11.08 -11.72
CA GLU A 379 -4.27 -10.74 -10.68
C GLU A 379 -4.72 -9.26 -10.72
N ILE A 380 -3.84 -8.35 -11.15
CA ILE A 380 -4.18 -6.93 -11.33
C ILE A 380 -4.98 -6.74 -12.62
N GLU A 381 -4.58 -7.42 -13.70
CA GLU A 381 -5.30 -7.37 -14.98
C GLU A 381 -6.69 -7.96 -14.88
N GLU A 382 -6.87 -9.11 -14.25
CA GLU A 382 -8.19 -9.70 -14.01
C GLU A 382 -9.10 -8.75 -13.23
N GLN A 383 -8.53 -8.01 -12.26
CA GLN A 383 -9.29 -7.06 -11.46
C GLN A 383 -9.63 -5.75 -12.21
N ARG A 384 -8.77 -5.30 -13.13
CA ARG A 384 -8.87 -3.96 -13.77
C ARG A 384 -9.21 -3.98 -15.26
N GLY A 385 -9.03 -5.11 -15.94
CA GLY A 385 -9.14 -5.29 -17.37
C GLY A 385 -7.97 -4.75 -18.19
N ARG A 386 -6.98 -4.07 -17.57
CA ARG A 386 -5.79 -3.52 -18.25
C ARG A 386 -4.65 -3.15 -17.30
N LYS A 387 -3.43 -3.10 -17.83
CA LYS A 387 -2.22 -2.54 -17.19
C LYS A 387 -2.06 -1.04 -17.44
N GLU A 388 -2.28 -0.61 -18.69
CA GLU A 388 -1.94 0.73 -19.19
C GLU A 388 -2.74 1.83 -18.48
N ILE A 389 -2.09 2.96 -18.19
CA ILE A 389 -2.73 4.17 -17.68
C ILE A 389 -3.21 5.01 -18.87
N LYS A 390 -4.48 5.44 -18.84
CA LYS A 390 -5.09 6.28 -19.88
C LYS A 390 -5.33 7.69 -19.34
N PRO A 391 -5.41 8.72 -20.21
CA PRO A 391 -5.70 10.09 -19.78
C PRO A 391 -7.00 10.22 -18.97
N ALA A 392 -8.00 9.39 -19.28
CA ALA A 392 -9.27 9.34 -18.56
C ALA A 392 -9.13 8.94 -17.08
N ASP A 393 -8.07 8.20 -16.70
CA ASP A 393 -7.83 7.81 -15.30
C ASP A 393 -7.47 8.99 -14.40
N LEU A 394 -6.93 10.07 -14.99
CA LEU A 394 -6.53 11.29 -14.30
C LEU A 394 -7.68 12.31 -14.20
N GLU A 395 -8.74 12.16 -14.99
CA GLU A 395 -9.83 13.14 -15.10
C GLU A 395 -10.54 13.37 -13.76
N GLY A 396 -10.59 14.63 -13.32
CA GLY A 396 -11.22 15.04 -12.06
C GLY A 396 -10.63 14.37 -10.80
N ARG A 397 -9.46 13.72 -10.90
CA ARG A 397 -8.78 13.10 -9.75
C ARG A 397 -7.88 14.11 -9.07
N GLY A 398 -8.07 14.30 -7.77
CA GLY A 398 -7.23 15.18 -6.95
C GLY A 398 -6.03 14.48 -6.30
N SER A 399 -5.36 15.20 -5.40
CA SER A 399 -4.11 14.75 -4.73
C SER A 399 -4.26 13.51 -3.83
N GLY A 400 -5.48 13.13 -3.47
CA GLY A 400 -5.73 11.90 -2.69
C GLY A 400 -5.63 10.61 -3.52
N ASN A 401 -5.64 10.70 -4.86
CA ASN A 401 -5.59 9.53 -5.74
C ASN A 401 -4.15 8.98 -5.86
N PRO A 402 -3.95 7.65 -5.96
CA PRO A 402 -2.62 7.06 -6.14
C PRO A 402 -1.80 7.64 -7.31
N LEU A 403 -2.44 8.06 -8.40
CA LEU A 403 -1.78 8.68 -9.55
C LEU A 403 -1.10 10.02 -9.21
N HIS A 404 -1.52 10.73 -8.16
CA HIS A 404 -0.82 11.94 -7.70
C HIS A 404 0.56 11.61 -7.11
N ARG A 405 0.63 10.52 -6.34
CA ARG A 405 1.91 10.00 -5.83
C ARG A 405 2.79 9.49 -6.96
N MET A 406 2.18 8.85 -7.96
CA MET A 406 2.88 8.42 -9.16
C MET A 406 3.45 9.61 -9.94
N LEU A 407 2.70 10.71 -10.08
CA LEU A 407 3.20 11.93 -10.70
C LEU A 407 4.48 12.43 -10.00
N TYR A 408 4.54 12.37 -8.67
CA TYR A 408 5.74 12.76 -7.93
C TYR A 408 6.94 11.84 -8.18
N VAL A 409 6.70 10.52 -8.30
CA VAL A 409 7.72 9.55 -8.71
C VAL A 409 8.24 9.88 -10.11
N ILE A 410 7.36 10.18 -11.06
CA ILE A 410 7.74 10.58 -12.43
C ILE A 410 8.53 11.89 -12.46
N THR A 411 8.16 12.88 -11.64
CA THR A 411 8.93 14.12 -11.49
C THR A 411 10.40 13.84 -11.12
N LYS A 412 10.64 12.87 -10.23
CA LYS A 412 12.01 12.45 -9.85
C LYS A 412 12.69 11.66 -10.97
N PHE A 413 11.98 10.74 -11.61
CA PHE A 413 12.49 9.99 -12.77
C PHE A 413 12.96 10.92 -13.90
N ASN A 414 12.18 11.97 -14.17
CA ASN A 414 12.49 13.00 -15.17
C ASN A 414 13.54 14.01 -14.73
N LYS A 415 14.09 13.87 -13.50
CA LYS A 415 15.08 14.79 -12.89
C LYS A 415 14.63 16.24 -12.93
N ALA A 416 13.36 16.48 -12.59
CA ALA A 416 12.77 17.80 -12.67
C ALA A 416 13.47 18.82 -11.76
N THR A 417 13.59 20.03 -12.28
CA THR A 417 14.16 21.17 -11.56
C THR A 417 13.08 22.11 -11.01
N ASP A 418 13.41 22.78 -9.92
CA ASP A 418 12.58 23.80 -9.29
C ASP A 418 12.47 25.05 -10.18
N TRP A 419 11.28 25.63 -10.21
CA TRP A 419 10.94 26.73 -11.12
C TRP A 419 11.50 28.10 -10.70
N ALA A 420 11.88 28.28 -9.44
CA ALA A 420 12.44 29.54 -8.96
C ALA A 420 13.97 29.54 -8.97
N ASN A 421 14.58 28.46 -8.49
CA ASN A 421 16.03 28.38 -8.28
C ASN A 421 16.77 27.39 -9.20
N GLY A 422 16.07 26.54 -9.96
CA GLY A 422 16.69 25.56 -10.86
C GLY A 422 17.35 24.37 -10.17
N GLY A 423 17.20 24.26 -8.85
CA GLY A 423 17.70 23.14 -8.05
C GLY A 423 16.92 21.85 -8.29
N SER A 424 17.46 20.72 -7.83
CA SER A 424 16.79 19.41 -7.93
C SER A 424 15.55 19.35 -7.03
N LEU A 425 14.46 18.78 -7.53
CA LEU A 425 13.27 18.46 -6.74
C LEU A 425 13.37 17.11 -6.01
N GLN A 426 14.50 16.42 -6.15
CA GLN A 426 14.81 15.19 -5.43
C GLN A 426 15.62 15.50 -4.17
N ASP A 427 15.28 14.82 -3.06
CA ASP A 427 16.05 14.84 -1.80
C ASP A 427 16.34 16.23 -1.20
N THR A 428 15.40 17.17 -1.39
CA THR A 428 15.47 18.53 -0.82
C THR A 428 15.64 18.54 0.71
N MET A 429 16.38 19.53 1.22
CA MET A 429 16.61 19.73 2.66
C MET A 429 16.17 21.13 3.13
N GLY A 430 15.64 21.20 4.36
CA GLY A 430 15.20 22.45 4.98
C GLY A 430 13.77 22.86 4.62
N ASP A 431 13.18 23.71 5.45
CA ASP A 431 11.75 24.08 5.34
C ASP A 431 11.42 24.91 4.09
N TYR A 432 12.34 25.76 3.63
CA TYR A 432 12.17 26.59 2.43
C TYR A 432 12.17 25.76 1.14
N TYR A 433 12.99 24.71 1.10
CA TYR A 433 13.08 23.81 -0.05
C TYR A 433 12.13 22.61 0.06
N ARG A 434 11.22 22.61 1.05
CA ARG A 434 10.23 21.55 1.19
C ARG A 434 9.32 21.53 -0.04
N ILE A 435 9.21 20.36 -0.68
CA ILE A 435 8.34 20.16 -1.84
C ILE A 435 6.87 20.44 -1.49
N GLN A 436 6.21 21.20 -2.34
CA GLN A 436 4.78 21.50 -2.33
C GLN A 436 4.13 21.10 -3.65
N SER A 437 2.86 20.69 -3.57
CA SER A 437 2.04 20.44 -4.76
C SER A 437 1.32 21.73 -5.16
N HIS A 438 1.96 22.48 -6.03
CA HIS A 438 1.46 23.75 -6.56
C HIS A 438 0.37 23.53 -7.61
N HIS A 439 -0.62 24.41 -7.63
CA HIS A 439 -1.63 24.47 -8.68
C HIS A 439 -1.10 25.32 -9.84
N ILE A 440 -0.88 24.73 -11.02
CA ILE A 440 -0.30 25.46 -12.17
C ILE A 440 -1.15 26.65 -12.54
N PHE A 441 -2.47 26.45 -12.59
CA PHE A 441 -3.44 27.51 -12.57
C PHE A 441 -3.89 27.65 -11.12
N PRO A 442 -3.43 28.70 -10.39
CA PRO A 442 -3.72 28.84 -8.98
C PRO A 442 -5.22 28.85 -8.69
N GLN A 443 -5.65 28.28 -7.56
CA GLN A 443 -7.07 28.18 -7.23
C GLN A 443 -7.76 29.56 -7.23
N ALA A 444 -7.14 30.54 -6.55
CA ALA A 444 -7.66 31.90 -6.48
C ALA A 444 -7.75 32.54 -7.87
N PHE A 445 -6.78 32.27 -8.74
CA PHE A 445 -6.80 32.74 -10.13
C PHE A 445 -7.97 32.13 -10.90
N LEU A 446 -8.19 30.81 -10.84
CA LEU A 446 -9.31 30.15 -11.53
C LEU A 446 -10.67 30.62 -11.01
N TYR A 447 -10.85 30.76 -9.69
CA TYR A 447 -12.12 31.20 -9.12
C TYR A 447 -12.47 32.65 -9.45
N ARG A 448 -11.47 33.53 -9.64
CA ARG A 448 -11.70 34.90 -10.13
C ARG A 448 -12.04 34.95 -11.63
N ASN A 449 -11.75 33.89 -12.38
CA ASN A 449 -11.88 33.83 -13.84
C ASN A 449 -12.90 32.78 -14.30
N GLY A 450 -14.02 32.68 -13.58
CA GLY A 450 -15.22 31.96 -14.06
C GLY A 450 -15.43 30.54 -13.54
N TYR A 451 -14.53 30.01 -12.71
CA TYR A 451 -14.78 28.75 -11.98
C TYR A 451 -15.46 29.03 -10.64
N ASP A 452 -16.41 28.21 -10.22
CA ASP A 452 -17.14 28.41 -8.97
C ASP A 452 -16.60 27.51 -7.85
N SER A 453 -16.21 28.11 -6.72
CA SER A 453 -15.77 27.37 -5.54
C SER A 453 -16.89 26.59 -4.89
N GLU A 454 -18.17 26.89 -5.12
CA GLU A 454 -19.30 26.11 -4.59
C GLU A 454 -19.75 25.00 -5.56
N ASN A 455 -19.32 25.04 -6.81
CA ASN A 455 -19.62 24.02 -7.80
C ASN A 455 -18.69 22.80 -7.68
N HIS A 456 -19.27 21.61 -7.51
CA HIS A 456 -18.52 20.37 -7.35
C HIS A 456 -17.69 19.96 -8.57
N LEU A 457 -18.18 20.22 -9.79
CA LEU A 457 -17.46 19.89 -11.03
C LEU A 457 -16.26 20.82 -11.21
N ASP A 458 -16.42 22.11 -10.93
CA ASP A 458 -15.33 23.08 -11.00
C ASP A 458 -14.27 22.80 -9.92
N LYS A 459 -14.70 22.55 -8.68
CA LYS A 459 -13.81 22.08 -7.60
C LYS A 459 -12.97 20.87 -8.02
N LYS A 460 -13.55 19.91 -8.75
CA LYS A 460 -12.81 18.73 -9.25
C LYS A 460 -11.76 19.10 -10.28
N LYS A 461 -12.10 19.92 -11.28
CA LYS A 461 -11.15 20.38 -12.31
C LYS A 461 -10.01 21.19 -11.71
N VAL A 462 -10.35 22.19 -10.89
CA VAL A 462 -9.39 23.07 -10.21
C VAL A 462 -8.37 22.26 -9.41
N ASN A 463 -8.81 21.20 -8.73
CA ASN A 463 -7.96 20.36 -7.89
C ASN A 463 -7.35 19.14 -8.58
N GLU A 464 -7.56 18.99 -9.89
CA GLU A 464 -7.14 17.84 -10.66
C GLU A 464 -5.61 17.68 -10.66
N ILE A 465 -5.12 16.44 -10.72
CA ILE A 465 -3.69 16.10 -10.90
C ILE A 465 -3.11 16.79 -12.12
N GLY A 466 -3.86 16.92 -13.22
CA GLY A 466 -3.44 17.66 -14.41
C GLY A 466 -3.13 19.14 -14.14
N ASN A 467 -3.67 19.72 -13.07
CA ASN A 467 -3.37 21.06 -12.60
C ASN A 467 -2.32 21.09 -11.47
N ARG A 468 -1.55 20.02 -11.23
CA ARG A 468 -0.54 19.97 -10.15
C ARG A 468 0.88 19.86 -10.68
N ALA A 469 1.81 20.57 -10.04
CA ALA A 469 3.26 20.43 -10.22
C ALA A 469 3.92 20.40 -8.85
N PHE A 470 5.13 19.87 -8.79
CA PHE A 470 5.93 19.84 -7.58
C PHE A 470 7.01 20.91 -7.66
N ILE A 471 6.98 21.84 -6.72
CA ILE A 471 7.98 22.92 -6.60
C ILE A 471 8.33 23.11 -5.13
N THR A 472 9.39 23.84 -4.84
CA THR A 472 9.75 24.20 -3.45
C THR A 472 8.74 25.18 -2.84
N ARG A 473 8.69 25.23 -1.51
CA ARG A 473 7.83 26.18 -0.77
C ARG A 473 8.13 27.63 -1.17
N ASP A 474 9.40 27.95 -1.36
CA ASP A 474 9.86 29.28 -1.76
C ASP A 474 9.33 29.66 -3.14
N ALA A 475 9.53 28.78 -4.13
CA ALA A 475 8.98 28.97 -5.47
C ALA A 475 7.45 29.12 -5.48
N ASN A 476 6.75 28.34 -4.65
CA ASN A 476 5.31 28.43 -4.52
C ASN A 476 4.85 29.76 -3.90
N PHE A 477 5.61 30.30 -2.96
CA PHE A 477 5.34 31.60 -2.35
C PHE A 477 5.56 32.75 -3.35
N ASP A 478 6.64 32.67 -4.13
CA ASP A 478 6.96 33.67 -5.16
C ASP A 478 5.91 33.73 -6.26
N ILE A 479 5.40 32.57 -6.72
CA ILE A 479 4.35 32.50 -7.74
C ILE A 479 2.99 32.94 -7.18
N SER A 480 2.66 32.53 -5.94
CA SER A 480 1.37 32.83 -5.29
C SER A 480 0.15 32.50 -6.18
N ASP A 481 -0.56 33.52 -6.65
CA ASP A 481 -1.74 33.46 -7.50
C ASP A 481 -1.57 34.19 -8.83
N GLU A 482 -0.31 34.31 -9.29
CA GLU A 482 0.09 34.92 -10.56
C GLU A 482 -0.54 34.21 -11.76
N ASN A 483 -0.74 34.98 -12.84
CA ASN A 483 -1.25 34.47 -14.11
C ASN A 483 -0.30 33.41 -14.70
N PRO A 484 -0.77 32.18 -14.97
CA PRO A 484 0.04 31.10 -15.53
C PRO A 484 0.74 31.46 -16.84
N ALA A 485 0.09 32.22 -17.71
CA ALA A 485 0.68 32.65 -18.97
C ALA A 485 1.93 33.53 -18.77
N GLU A 486 2.00 34.29 -17.68
CA GLU A 486 3.12 35.18 -17.37
C GLU A 486 4.25 34.43 -16.69
N TYR A 487 3.97 33.71 -15.60
CA TYR A 487 5.04 33.07 -14.83
C TYR A 487 5.61 31.84 -15.55
N LEU A 488 4.80 31.03 -16.25
CA LEU A 488 5.31 29.87 -17.01
C LEU A 488 6.25 30.29 -18.13
N LYS A 489 6.00 31.45 -18.75
CA LYS A 489 6.91 32.05 -19.73
C LYS A 489 8.27 32.37 -19.09
N LYS A 490 8.28 33.07 -17.96
CA LYS A 490 9.51 33.37 -17.19
C LYS A 490 10.27 32.09 -16.81
N VAL A 491 9.55 31.05 -16.36
CA VAL A 491 10.14 29.74 -16.03
C VAL A 491 10.76 29.10 -17.27
N SER A 492 10.08 29.09 -18.41
CA SER A 492 10.60 28.51 -19.66
C SER A 492 11.82 29.25 -20.21
N GLU A 493 11.91 30.57 -20.02
CA GLU A 493 13.05 31.38 -20.43
C GLU A 493 14.25 31.16 -19.51
N LYS A 494 14.01 31.06 -18.19
CA LYS A 494 15.07 30.88 -17.18
C LYS A 494 15.56 29.44 -17.09
N TYR A 495 14.66 28.47 -17.24
CA TYR A 495 14.91 27.03 -17.11
C TYR A 495 14.19 26.25 -18.23
N PRO A 496 14.80 26.18 -19.44
CA PRO A 496 14.13 25.67 -20.65
C PRO A 496 13.52 24.27 -20.57
N GLU A 497 14.09 23.39 -19.75
CA GLU A 497 13.63 22.00 -19.61
C GLU A 497 12.68 21.78 -18.43
N ALA A 498 12.55 22.74 -17.51
CA ALA A 498 11.81 22.56 -16.24
C ALA A 498 10.33 22.24 -16.46
N LEU A 499 9.71 22.87 -17.47
CA LEU A 499 8.31 22.64 -17.84
C LEU A 499 8.12 21.23 -18.45
N LYS A 500 9.00 20.81 -19.36
CA LYS A 500 8.93 19.48 -19.99
C LYS A 500 9.15 18.36 -18.98
N GLN A 501 10.10 18.53 -18.06
CA GLN A 501 10.40 17.56 -17.00
C GLN A 501 9.20 17.31 -16.07
N GLN A 502 8.29 18.27 -15.93
CA GLN A 502 7.03 18.16 -15.18
C GLN A 502 5.79 17.99 -16.07
N MET A 503 5.99 17.57 -17.33
CA MET A 503 4.94 17.28 -18.29
C MET A 503 3.97 18.45 -18.48
N ILE A 504 4.48 19.69 -18.46
CA ILE A 504 3.71 20.89 -18.80
C ILE A 504 3.72 21.06 -20.33
N PRO A 505 2.56 21.20 -20.99
CA PRO A 505 2.50 21.58 -22.40
C PRO A 505 3.25 22.89 -22.65
N ILE A 506 4.19 22.89 -23.60
CA ILE A 506 5.01 24.08 -23.93
C ILE A 506 4.34 25.05 -24.90
N ASP A 507 3.18 24.66 -25.45
CA ASP A 507 2.34 25.54 -26.27
C ASP A 507 1.74 26.64 -25.38
N GLN A 508 2.23 27.87 -25.55
CA GLN A 508 1.82 29.03 -24.75
C GLN A 508 0.34 29.39 -24.92
N SER A 509 -0.31 28.96 -26.02
CA SER A 509 -1.75 29.19 -26.21
C SER A 509 -2.59 28.46 -25.18
N LEU A 510 -2.08 27.34 -24.63
CA LEU A 510 -2.73 26.55 -23.60
C LEU A 510 -2.59 27.15 -22.20
N TRP A 511 -1.77 28.19 -22.01
CA TRP A 511 -1.56 28.81 -20.69
C TRP A 511 -2.62 29.88 -20.36
N GLN A 512 -3.52 30.18 -21.29
CA GLN A 512 -4.63 31.11 -21.11
C GLN A 512 -5.79 30.45 -20.34
N VAL A 513 -6.51 31.23 -19.53
CA VAL A 513 -7.59 30.69 -18.68
C VAL A 513 -8.76 30.12 -19.48
N GLU A 514 -9.04 30.71 -20.65
CA GLU A 514 -10.07 30.25 -21.60
C GLU A 514 -9.71 28.87 -22.18
N LYS A 515 -8.43 28.51 -22.16
CA LYS A 515 -7.87 27.25 -22.66
C LYS A 515 -7.55 26.25 -21.55
N TYR A 516 -7.96 26.50 -20.31
CA TYR A 516 -7.66 25.62 -19.18
C TYR A 516 -8.13 24.17 -19.36
N ASN A 517 -9.32 23.95 -19.94
CA ASN A 517 -9.78 22.58 -20.21
C ASN A 517 -8.90 21.88 -21.26
N ASP A 518 -8.48 22.59 -22.31
CA ASP A 518 -7.59 22.07 -23.36
C ASP A 518 -6.20 21.76 -22.77
N PHE A 519 -5.71 22.62 -21.87
CA PHE A 519 -4.48 22.37 -21.09
C PHE A 519 -4.56 21.07 -20.28
N LEU A 520 -5.67 20.86 -19.54
CA LEU A 520 -5.86 19.62 -18.77
C LEU A 520 -5.88 18.39 -19.68
N VAL A 521 -6.54 18.45 -20.84
CA VAL A 521 -6.55 17.34 -21.82
C VAL A 521 -5.14 17.02 -22.30
N ALA A 522 -4.39 18.02 -22.77
CA ALA A 522 -3.03 17.84 -23.26
C ALA A 522 -2.12 17.28 -22.16
N ARG A 523 -2.23 17.82 -20.95
CA ARG A 523 -1.38 17.42 -19.83
C ARG A 523 -1.69 16.03 -19.28
N ARG A 524 -2.97 15.63 -19.21
CA ARG A 524 -3.35 14.27 -18.83
C ARG A 524 -2.72 13.24 -19.77
N LYS A 525 -2.70 13.53 -21.08
CA LYS A 525 -2.00 12.69 -22.06
C LYS A 525 -0.50 12.58 -21.76
N MET A 526 0.18 13.71 -21.61
CA MET A 526 1.62 13.73 -21.31
C MET A 526 1.97 12.99 -20.00
N ILE A 527 1.14 13.12 -18.96
CA ILE A 527 1.34 12.40 -17.69
C ILE A 527 1.13 10.90 -17.88
N ALA A 528 0.05 10.47 -18.54
CA ALA A 528 -0.22 9.06 -18.80
C ALA A 528 0.90 8.42 -19.62
N ASP A 529 1.32 9.07 -20.71
CA ASP A 529 2.42 8.62 -21.57
C ASP A 529 3.72 8.48 -20.78
N SER A 530 4.05 9.46 -19.92
CA SER A 530 5.26 9.41 -19.09
C SER A 530 5.22 8.33 -18.00
N ILE A 531 4.05 8.04 -17.43
CA ILE A 531 3.87 6.93 -16.48
C ILE A 531 4.07 5.60 -17.20
N ASN A 532 3.42 5.41 -18.35
CA ASN A 532 3.55 4.18 -19.13
C ASN A 532 4.99 3.96 -19.60
N LEU A 533 5.69 5.01 -20.05
CA LEU A 533 7.11 4.95 -20.41
C LEU A 533 7.99 4.51 -19.21
N PHE A 534 7.74 5.06 -18.02
CA PHE A 534 8.45 4.65 -16.82
C PHE A 534 8.20 3.17 -16.48
N LEU A 535 6.95 2.72 -16.58
CA LEU A 535 6.59 1.32 -16.35
C LEU A 535 7.26 0.40 -17.38
N GLU A 536 7.24 0.74 -18.67
CA GLU A 536 7.96 -0.01 -19.70
C GLU A 536 9.48 -0.03 -19.47
N ASN A 537 10.08 1.04 -18.92
CA ASN A 537 11.50 1.03 -18.54
C ASN A 537 11.80 0.07 -17.37
N LEU A 538 10.84 -0.17 -16.46
CA LEU A 538 10.97 -1.19 -15.42
C LEU A 538 10.79 -2.61 -15.99
N LYS A 539 10.01 -2.75 -17.06
CA LYS A 539 9.88 -3.99 -17.83
C LYS A 539 11.18 -4.31 -18.58
N GLY A 540 11.83 -3.28 -19.13
CA GLY A 540 12.94 -3.32 -20.07
C GLY A 540 14.32 -3.50 -19.43
N ARG A 541 14.63 -4.75 -19.06
CA ARG A 541 15.90 -5.44 -19.35
C ARG A 541 15.84 -6.96 -19.09
N GLU A 542 14.79 -7.48 -18.44
CA GLU A 542 14.71 -8.91 -18.08
C GLU A 542 13.35 -9.58 -18.34
N MET A 543 12.27 -8.87 -18.72
CA MET A 543 11.00 -9.57 -19.06
C MET A 543 11.07 -10.37 -20.38
N GLU A 544 12.13 -10.22 -21.17
CA GLU A 544 12.41 -11.09 -22.32
C GLU A 544 13.20 -12.36 -21.94
N GLU A 545 13.79 -12.42 -20.73
CA GLU A 545 14.60 -13.56 -20.26
C GLU A 545 13.97 -14.23 -19.03
N ALA A 546 12.80 -14.85 -19.22
CA ALA A 546 12.35 -16.00 -18.41
C ALA A 546 11.27 -16.83 -19.12
N ILE A 547 11.16 -16.76 -20.45
CA ILE A 547 10.39 -17.76 -21.19
C ILE A 547 11.31 -18.97 -21.34
N ASN A 548 11.08 -20.00 -20.53
CA ASN A 548 11.76 -21.28 -20.68
C ASN A 548 11.21 -22.00 -21.92
N TYR A 549 11.79 -21.72 -23.09
CA TYR A 549 11.36 -22.36 -24.34
C TYR A 549 11.52 -23.87 -24.31
N GLU A 550 12.43 -24.42 -23.51
CA GLU A 550 12.57 -25.88 -23.35
C GLU A 550 11.32 -26.49 -22.69
N GLU A 551 10.66 -25.79 -21.77
CA GLU A 551 9.38 -26.22 -21.19
C GLU A 551 8.23 -26.11 -22.19
N ILE A 552 8.19 -25.04 -22.99
CA ILE A 552 7.18 -24.89 -24.06
C ILE A 552 7.31 -26.05 -25.07
N ILE A 553 8.54 -26.41 -25.43
CA ILE A 553 8.82 -27.48 -26.39
C ILE A 553 8.45 -28.84 -25.80
N LYS A 554 8.75 -29.08 -24.52
CA LYS A 554 8.29 -30.28 -23.79
C LYS A 554 6.76 -30.36 -23.67
N GLY A 555 6.08 -29.21 -23.60
CA GLY A 555 4.61 -29.12 -23.55
C GLY A 555 3.92 -29.50 -24.86
N GLY A 556 4.65 -29.54 -25.98
CA GLY A 556 4.12 -29.91 -27.29
C GLY A 556 3.26 -28.82 -27.94
N GLU A 557 2.79 -29.10 -29.16
CA GLU A 557 1.86 -28.23 -29.87
C GLU A 557 0.48 -28.22 -29.17
N ASN A 558 -0.15 -27.04 -29.15
CA ASN A 558 -1.48 -26.83 -28.59
C ASN A 558 -2.17 -25.66 -29.31
N ASP A 559 -3.34 -25.25 -28.84
CA ASP A 559 -4.12 -24.19 -29.49
C ASP A 559 -3.36 -22.86 -29.63
N TYR A 560 -2.38 -22.61 -28.75
CA TYR A 560 -1.58 -21.38 -28.68
C TYR A 560 -0.11 -21.56 -29.07
N VAL A 561 0.36 -22.77 -29.35
CA VAL A 561 1.75 -23.08 -29.69
C VAL A 561 1.82 -24.01 -30.89
N GLU A 562 2.56 -23.62 -31.93
CA GLU A 562 2.81 -24.43 -33.13
C GLU A 562 4.31 -24.52 -33.42
N PHE A 563 4.77 -25.69 -33.86
CA PHE A 563 6.13 -25.94 -34.30
C PHE A 563 6.18 -26.12 -35.82
N LYS A 564 7.25 -25.60 -36.42
CA LYS A 564 7.58 -25.84 -37.84
C LYS A 564 9.06 -26.10 -37.97
N SER A 565 9.38 -27.17 -38.68
CA SER A 565 10.77 -27.61 -38.86
C SER A 565 11.62 -26.57 -39.58
N SER A 566 11.01 -25.78 -40.47
CA SER A 566 11.72 -24.83 -41.33
C SER A 566 10.77 -23.80 -41.96
N LEU A 567 11.33 -22.66 -42.38
CA LEU A 567 10.62 -21.65 -43.18
C LEU A 567 10.47 -22.09 -44.64
N ARG A 568 11.52 -22.67 -45.25
CA ARG A 568 11.59 -22.97 -46.69
C ARG A 568 12.51 -24.13 -47.08
N TRP A 569 13.20 -24.77 -46.14
CA TRP A 569 14.05 -25.93 -46.39
C TRP A 569 13.32 -27.25 -46.16
N ASP A 570 13.25 -28.06 -47.21
CA ASP A 570 12.61 -29.38 -47.17
C ASP A 570 13.66 -30.42 -46.74
N TYR A 571 13.48 -30.99 -45.53
CA TYR A 571 14.40 -31.96 -44.97
C TYR A 571 14.34 -33.33 -45.66
N GLU A 572 13.23 -33.67 -46.32
CA GLU A 572 13.08 -34.93 -47.05
C GLU A 572 13.73 -34.84 -48.44
N ARG A 573 13.52 -33.72 -49.13
CA ARG A 573 14.02 -33.50 -50.50
C ARG A 573 15.42 -32.90 -50.58
N GLY A 574 15.91 -32.33 -49.48
CA GLY A 574 17.24 -31.71 -49.41
C GLY A 574 17.39 -30.46 -50.29
N ASN A 575 16.29 -29.74 -50.53
CA ASN A 575 16.27 -28.54 -51.37
C ASN A 575 15.24 -27.52 -50.88
N VAL A 576 15.22 -26.34 -51.51
CA VAL A 576 14.29 -25.25 -51.18
C VAL A 576 12.89 -25.58 -51.69
N ASN A 577 11.90 -25.50 -50.80
CA ASN A 577 10.48 -25.70 -51.10
C ASN A 577 9.69 -24.44 -50.72
N LYS A 578 9.35 -23.61 -51.71
CA LYS A 578 8.58 -22.36 -51.50
C LYS A 578 7.16 -22.60 -50.99
N LEU A 579 6.61 -23.80 -51.12
CA LEU A 579 5.28 -24.11 -50.58
C LEU A 579 5.27 -24.09 -49.05
N MET A 580 6.43 -24.28 -48.40
CA MET A 580 6.54 -24.19 -46.95
C MET A 580 6.32 -22.77 -46.43
N GLU A 581 6.71 -21.74 -47.20
CA GLU A 581 6.47 -20.34 -46.84
C GLU A 581 4.97 -20.05 -46.73
N HIS A 582 4.15 -20.65 -47.61
CA HIS A 582 2.70 -20.56 -47.56
C HIS A 582 2.13 -21.23 -46.29
N ILE A 583 2.72 -22.35 -45.84
CA ILE A 583 2.32 -23.02 -44.60
C ILE A 583 2.59 -22.12 -43.38
N ILE A 584 3.73 -21.42 -43.35
CA ILE A 584 4.04 -20.45 -42.28
C ILE A 584 3.00 -19.32 -42.27
N ALA A 585 2.71 -18.72 -43.43
CA ALA A 585 1.72 -17.66 -43.53
C ALA A 585 0.31 -18.14 -43.14
N LYS A 586 -0.06 -19.37 -43.52
CA LYS A 586 -1.32 -20.01 -43.12
C LYS A 586 -1.44 -20.08 -41.60
N THR A 587 -0.42 -20.59 -40.90
CA THR A 587 -0.44 -20.69 -39.44
C THR A 587 -0.55 -19.32 -38.78
N ILE A 588 0.19 -18.32 -39.28
CA ILE A 588 0.12 -16.95 -38.78
C ILE A 588 -1.30 -16.38 -38.95
N SER A 589 -1.92 -16.56 -40.13
CA SER A 589 -3.30 -16.10 -40.36
C SER A 589 -4.31 -16.78 -39.44
N ALA A 590 -4.15 -18.08 -39.18
CA ALA A 590 -5.02 -18.82 -38.28
C ALA A 590 -4.92 -18.31 -36.83
N PHE A 591 -3.71 -18.00 -36.34
CA PHE A 591 -3.53 -17.38 -35.03
C PHE A 591 -4.14 -15.97 -34.95
N MET A 592 -3.94 -15.15 -35.99
CA MET A 592 -4.51 -13.80 -36.04
C MET A 592 -6.04 -13.79 -36.05
N ASN A 593 -6.66 -14.78 -36.69
CA ASN A 593 -8.12 -14.92 -36.74
C ASN A 593 -8.72 -15.61 -35.50
N SER A 594 -7.89 -15.96 -34.52
CA SER A 594 -8.31 -16.62 -33.27
C SER A 594 -7.73 -15.85 -32.07
N GLU A 595 -7.44 -16.52 -30.94
CA GLU A 595 -6.95 -15.91 -29.70
C GLU A 595 -5.45 -15.48 -29.74
N GLY A 596 -4.78 -15.54 -30.90
CA GLY A 596 -3.33 -15.38 -31.01
C GLY A 596 -2.54 -16.65 -30.60
N GLY A 597 -1.22 -16.56 -30.58
CA GLY A 597 -0.36 -17.70 -30.21
C GLY A 597 1.13 -17.49 -30.50
N LYS A 598 1.90 -18.57 -30.44
CA LYS A 598 3.34 -18.62 -30.72
C LYS A 598 3.64 -19.65 -31.80
N LEU A 599 4.39 -19.24 -32.81
CA LEU A 599 4.94 -20.13 -33.83
C LEU A 599 6.46 -20.22 -33.64
N LEU A 600 6.98 -21.43 -33.45
CA LEU A 600 8.42 -21.69 -33.35
C LEU A 600 8.91 -22.38 -34.63
N ILE A 601 9.86 -21.75 -35.32
CA ILE A 601 10.47 -22.25 -36.56
C ILE A 601 11.89 -22.74 -36.29
N GLY A 602 12.20 -23.94 -36.76
CA GLY A 602 13.44 -24.67 -36.46
C GLY A 602 13.24 -25.79 -35.45
N ILE A 603 11.99 -26.26 -35.26
CA ILE A 603 11.61 -27.35 -34.34
C ILE A 603 10.75 -28.35 -35.09
N SER A 604 11.04 -29.64 -34.97
CA SER A 604 10.21 -30.69 -35.58
C SER A 604 8.87 -30.87 -34.84
N ASP A 605 7.91 -31.55 -35.47
CA ASP A 605 6.60 -31.84 -34.87
C ASP A 605 6.69 -32.67 -33.59
N VAL A 606 7.82 -33.36 -33.35
CA VAL A 606 8.10 -34.13 -32.12
C VAL A 606 8.95 -33.36 -31.10
N GLY A 607 9.22 -32.08 -31.34
CA GLY A 607 9.96 -31.21 -30.42
C GLY A 607 11.49 -31.27 -30.57
N GLU A 608 12.04 -31.88 -31.63
CA GLU A 608 13.49 -31.90 -31.88
C GLU A 608 13.97 -30.53 -32.38
N ILE A 609 15.05 -30.01 -31.81
CA ILE A 609 15.64 -28.72 -32.21
C ILE A 609 16.46 -28.90 -33.50
N LEU A 610 15.94 -28.42 -34.62
CA LEU A 610 16.59 -28.50 -35.93
C LEU A 610 17.42 -27.25 -36.27
N GLY A 611 16.95 -26.08 -35.82
CA GLY A 611 17.54 -24.77 -36.08
C GLY A 611 17.22 -24.19 -37.47
N ILE A 612 17.51 -22.90 -37.66
CA ILE A 612 17.22 -22.16 -38.91
C ILE A 612 18.41 -22.05 -39.88
N ASP A 613 19.54 -22.69 -39.59
CA ASP A 613 20.78 -22.55 -40.37
C ASP A 613 20.61 -22.93 -41.85
N LYS A 614 19.83 -24.00 -42.11
CA LYS A 614 19.54 -24.45 -43.48
C LYS A 614 18.68 -23.44 -44.23
N ASP A 615 17.75 -22.78 -43.55
CA ASP A 615 16.97 -21.68 -44.14
C ASP A 615 17.89 -20.52 -44.48
N CYS A 616 18.71 -20.06 -43.53
CA CYS A 616 19.68 -18.98 -43.72
C CYS A 616 20.60 -19.23 -44.92
N ALA A 617 21.09 -20.46 -45.09
CA ALA A 617 21.99 -20.83 -46.19
C ALA A 617 21.39 -20.62 -47.59
N THR A 618 20.07 -20.60 -47.72
CA THR A 618 19.34 -20.44 -49.00
C THR A 618 19.13 -18.98 -49.40
N LEU A 619 19.41 -18.04 -48.48
CA LEU A 619 19.10 -16.62 -48.64
C LEU A 619 20.29 -15.84 -49.18
N LYS A 620 20.00 -14.65 -49.74
CA LYS A 620 21.04 -13.72 -50.23
C LYS A 620 21.98 -13.30 -49.10
N ASN A 621 21.41 -12.97 -47.93
CA ASN A 621 22.14 -12.73 -46.70
C ASN A 621 22.05 -14.00 -45.87
N LYS A 622 23.15 -14.74 -45.75
CA LYS A 622 23.20 -16.06 -45.11
C LYS A 622 23.33 -15.95 -43.58
N ASN A 623 22.44 -15.20 -42.96
CA ASN A 623 22.45 -14.89 -41.53
C ASN A 623 21.02 -14.64 -41.01
N LYS A 624 20.90 -14.43 -39.70
CA LYS A 624 19.63 -14.13 -39.01
C LYS A 624 18.86 -12.96 -39.65
N ASP A 625 19.57 -11.89 -40.01
CA ASP A 625 18.94 -10.72 -40.62
C ASP A 625 18.30 -11.06 -41.98
N GLY A 626 18.96 -11.93 -42.76
CA GLY A 626 18.41 -12.47 -43.99
C GLY A 626 17.14 -13.28 -43.76
N PHE A 627 17.14 -14.14 -42.72
CA PHE A 627 15.97 -14.92 -42.33
C PHE A 627 14.79 -14.04 -41.93
N LEU A 628 15.02 -13.04 -41.06
CA LEU A 628 14.00 -12.10 -40.62
C LEU A 628 13.40 -11.31 -41.79
N LEU A 629 14.25 -10.87 -42.73
CA LEU A 629 13.81 -10.19 -43.95
C LEU A 629 12.93 -11.11 -44.81
N GLN A 630 13.33 -12.38 -44.99
CA GLN A 630 12.54 -13.35 -45.76
C GLN A 630 11.20 -13.62 -45.09
N LEU A 631 11.16 -13.85 -43.77
CA LEU A 631 9.93 -14.10 -43.03
C LEU A 631 8.97 -12.90 -43.11
N THR A 632 9.51 -11.68 -43.00
CA THR A 632 8.73 -10.44 -43.22
C THR A 632 8.19 -10.37 -44.65
N GLN A 633 8.97 -10.79 -45.66
CA GLN A 633 8.51 -10.86 -47.05
C GLN A 633 7.39 -11.88 -47.24
N VAL A 634 7.46 -13.03 -46.57
CA VAL A 634 6.40 -14.05 -46.57
C VAL A 634 5.11 -13.46 -46.00
N ILE A 635 5.14 -12.82 -44.84
CA ILE A 635 3.97 -12.15 -44.25
C ILE A 635 3.40 -11.10 -45.22
N ASN A 636 4.27 -10.25 -45.79
CA ASN A 636 3.86 -9.21 -46.74
C ASN A 636 3.22 -9.77 -48.01
N GLN A 637 3.75 -10.87 -48.53
CA GLN A 637 3.30 -11.48 -49.78
C GLN A 637 1.95 -12.17 -49.61
N TYR A 638 1.78 -12.92 -48.52
CA TYR A 638 0.62 -13.80 -48.33
C TYR A 638 -0.50 -13.17 -47.51
N LEU A 639 -0.20 -12.25 -46.59
CA LEU A 639 -1.20 -11.64 -45.69
C LEU A 639 -1.37 -10.14 -45.98
N GLY A 640 -0.28 -9.41 -46.14
CA GLY A 640 -0.28 -7.95 -46.30
C GLY A 640 0.69 -7.26 -45.35
N LYS A 641 1.11 -6.03 -45.69
CA LYS A 641 2.12 -5.30 -44.91
C LYS A 641 1.59 -4.81 -43.57
N GLU A 642 0.30 -4.47 -43.54
CA GLU A 642 -0.46 -4.05 -42.38
C GLU A 642 -0.46 -5.10 -41.26
N PHE A 643 -0.29 -6.38 -41.57
CA PHE A 643 -0.36 -7.44 -40.57
C PHE A 643 0.94 -7.67 -39.80
N ASN A 644 2.06 -7.06 -40.20
CA ASN A 644 3.30 -7.13 -39.42
C ASN A 644 3.15 -6.53 -38.01
N GLN A 645 2.21 -5.59 -37.81
CA GLN A 645 1.96 -4.98 -36.50
C GLN A 645 1.41 -5.98 -35.47
N TYR A 646 0.86 -7.11 -35.93
CA TYR A 646 0.33 -8.18 -35.07
C TYR A 646 1.34 -9.32 -34.85
N THR A 647 2.57 -9.18 -35.34
CA THR A 647 3.63 -10.18 -35.18
C THR A 647 4.87 -9.57 -34.53
N SER A 648 5.40 -10.25 -33.52
CA SER A 648 6.71 -9.95 -32.94
C SER A 648 7.64 -11.14 -33.15
N ILE A 649 8.73 -10.94 -33.90
CA ILE A 649 9.65 -12.00 -34.31
C ILE A 649 10.96 -11.84 -33.56
N LYS A 650 11.45 -12.93 -32.97
CA LYS A 650 12.75 -13.01 -32.29
C LYS A 650 13.50 -14.28 -32.69
N ILE A 651 14.82 -14.22 -32.62
CA ILE A 651 15.68 -15.41 -32.77
C ILE A 651 16.28 -15.71 -31.41
N ILE A 652 16.05 -16.92 -30.92
CA ILE A 652 16.56 -17.42 -29.65
C ILE A 652 17.56 -18.55 -29.88
N GLN A 653 18.39 -18.83 -28.88
CA GLN A 653 19.36 -19.93 -28.92
C GLN A 653 18.91 -21.04 -27.97
N ILE A 654 18.68 -22.24 -28.50
CA ILE A 654 18.29 -23.44 -27.74
C ILE A 654 19.27 -24.55 -28.13
N GLU A 655 19.92 -25.20 -27.17
CA GLU A 655 20.89 -26.29 -27.43
C GLU A 655 21.96 -25.92 -28.49
N ASN A 656 22.45 -24.68 -28.46
CA ASN A 656 23.39 -24.11 -29.45
C ASN A 656 22.88 -23.98 -30.89
N LYS A 657 21.57 -24.13 -31.13
CA LYS A 657 20.93 -23.87 -32.42
C LYS A 657 20.04 -22.65 -32.35
N GLU A 658 19.92 -21.95 -33.46
CA GLU A 658 19.08 -20.75 -33.57
C GLU A 658 17.67 -21.13 -33.99
N VAL A 659 16.68 -20.71 -33.21
CA VAL A 659 15.26 -20.96 -33.44
C VAL A 659 14.54 -19.63 -33.56
N SER A 660 13.62 -19.50 -34.51
CA SER A 660 12.79 -18.30 -34.63
C SER A 660 11.49 -18.48 -33.85
N VAL A 661 11.15 -17.51 -33.02
CA VAL A 661 9.86 -17.46 -32.32
C VAL A 661 9.08 -16.26 -32.82
N ILE A 662 7.84 -16.51 -33.20
CA ILE A 662 6.91 -15.50 -33.69
C ILE A 662 5.75 -15.45 -32.69
N ASP A 663 5.68 -14.37 -31.93
CA ASP A 663 4.52 -14.06 -31.10
C ASP A 663 3.46 -13.40 -31.99
N VAL A 664 2.31 -14.05 -32.17
CA VAL A 664 1.20 -13.60 -33.02
C VAL A 664 0.05 -13.15 -32.14
N MET A 665 -0.34 -11.88 -32.28
CA MET A 665 -1.51 -11.31 -31.61
C MET A 665 -2.78 -11.57 -32.44
N ASN A 666 -3.93 -11.59 -31.77
CA ASN A 666 -5.21 -11.59 -32.48
C ASN A 666 -5.38 -10.26 -33.24
N SER A 667 -5.91 -10.35 -34.46
CA SER A 667 -6.10 -9.19 -35.32
C SER A 667 -7.40 -8.47 -35.00
N ALA A 668 -7.41 -7.15 -35.14
CA ALA A 668 -8.62 -6.33 -35.00
C ALA A 668 -9.54 -6.41 -36.24
N MET A 669 -9.11 -7.12 -37.28
CA MET A 669 -9.86 -7.35 -38.51
C MET A 669 -9.58 -8.75 -39.07
N PRO A 670 -10.51 -9.34 -39.84
CA PRO A 670 -10.32 -10.64 -40.48
C PRO A 670 -9.08 -10.67 -41.37
N VAL A 671 -8.28 -11.73 -41.26
CA VAL A 671 -7.04 -11.93 -42.01
C VAL A 671 -7.23 -13.04 -43.03
N PHE A 672 -7.17 -12.70 -44.31
CA PHE A 672 -7.26 -13.69 -45.40
C PHE A 672 -5.87 -14.05 -45.93
N LEU A 673 -5.64 -15.34 -46.12
CA LEU A 673 -4.43 -15.87 -46.75
C LEU A 673 -4.58 -15.83 -48.27
N LYS A 674 -3.65 -15.16 -48.97
CA LYS A 674 -3.63 -15.10 -50.43
C LYS A 674 -2.94 -16.31 -51.04
N ASN A 675 -3.65 -17.07 -51.85
CA ASN A 675 -3.11 -18.22 -52.59
C ASN A 675 -3.42 -18.07 -54.09
N ALA A 676 -2.47 -17.53 -54.85
CA ALA A 676 -2.66 -17.11 -56.24
C ALA A 676 -3.87 -16.15 -56.39
N ASP A 677 -4.92 -16.54 -57.12
CA ASP A 677 -6.12 -15.74 -57.35
C ASP A 677 -7.24 -16.01 -56.31
N LYS A 678 -6.95 -16.77 -55.25
CA LYS A 678 -7.92 -17.13 -54.20
C LYS A 678 -7.53 -16.56 -52.84
N GLU A 679 -8.53 -16.18 -52.06
CA GLU A 679 -8.39 -15.81 -50.66
C GLU A 679 -9.00 -16.91 -49.79
N GLU A 680 -8.24 -17.37 -48.81
CA GLU A 680 -8.61 -18.45 -47.91
C GLU A 680 -8.66 -17.93 -46.47
N PHE A 681 -9.67 -18.38 -45.70
CA PHE A 681 -9.83 -17.98 -44.30
C PHE A 681 -9.56 -19.19 -43.40
N TYR A 682 -8.64 -19.02 -42.44
CA TYR A 682 -8.22 -20.08 -41.52
C TYR A 682 -8.41 -19.64 -40.07
N ILE A 683 -8.75 -20.58 -39.20
CA ILE A 683 -8.81 -20.40 -37.74
C ILE A 683 -8.02 -21.51 -37.04
N ARG A 684 -7.62 -21.28 -35.78
CA ARG A 684 -7.06 -22.34 -34.92
C ARG A 684 -8.17 -23.19 -34.32
N ALA A 685 -8.06 -24.50 -34.47
CA ALA A 685 -8.91 -25.47 -33.80
C ALA A 685 -8.12 -26.75 -33.47
N SER A 686 -8.08 -27.12 -32.19
CA SER A 686 -7.45 -28.35 -31.69
C SER A 686 -6.01 -28.53 -32.19
N ALA A 687 -5.17 -27.52 -31.95
CA ALA A 687 -3.77 -27.46 -32.38
C ALA A 687 -3.54 -27.51 -33.92
N SER A 688 -4.56 -27.27 -34.73
CA SER A 688 -4.45 -27.28 -36.20
C SER A 688 -5.06 -26.04 -36.85
N SER A 689 -4.54 -25.66 -38.02
CA SER A 689 -5.05 -24.54 -38.81
C SER A 689 -6.10 -25.03 -39.82
N GLN A 690 -7.39 -24.82 -39.49
CA GLN A 690 -8.54 -25.36 -40.23
C GLN A 690 -9.09 -24.31 -41.21
N PRO A 691 -9.33 -24.67 -42.49
CA PRO A 691 -9.98 -23.77 -43.44
C PRO A 691 -11.47 -23.64 -43.11
N MET A 692 -12.01 -22.45 -43.30
CA MET A 692 -13.46 -22.23 -43.27
C MET A 692 -14.00 -22.05 -44.69
N SER A 693 -15.19 -22.60 -44.95
CA SER A 693 -15.93 -22.26 -46.16
C SER A 693 -16.35 -20.79 -46.13
N ILE A 694 -16.65 -20.21 -47.30
CA ILE A 694 -17.10 -18.81 -47.42
C ILE A 694 -18.29 -18.52 -46.49
N ARG A 695 -19.20 -19.48 -46.33
CA ARG A 695 -20.36 -19.32 -45.44
C ARG A 695 -19.95 -19.27 -43.97
N GLU A 696 -19.12 -20.22 -43.54
CA GLU A 696 -18.63 -20.30 -42.15
C GLU A 696 -17.78 -19.10 -41.78
N ALA A 697 -16.90 -18.65 -42.69
CA ALA A 697 -16.07 -17.47 -42.50
C ALA A 697 -16.92 -16.21 -42.30
N ASN A 698 -17.97 -16.01 -43.11
CA ASN A 698 -18.86 -14.86 -42.94
C ASN A 698 -19.64 -14.89 -41.61
N GLU A 699 -20.14 -16.07 -41.21
CA GLU A 699 -20.82 -16.23 -39.92
C GLU A 699 -19.86 -15.96 -38.75
N TYR A 700 -18.65 -16.52 -38.82
CA TYR A 700 -17.60 -16.32 -37.83
C TYR A 700 -17.18 -14.85 -37.74
N ILE A 701 -16.92 -14.19 -38.86
CA ILE A 701 -16.47 -12.80 -38.92
C ILE A 701 -17.48 -11.87 -38.24
N ARG A 702 -18.76 -12.03 -38.54
CA ARG A 702 -19.84 -11.24 -37.91
C ARG A 702 -19.86 -11.42 -36.39
N THR A 703 -19.64 -12.65 -35.90
CA THR A 703 -19.64 -12.90 -34.45
C THR A 703 -18.36 -12.45 -33.74
N HIS A 704 -17.22 -12.40 -34.42
CA HIS A 704 -15.92 -12.09 -33.82
C HIS A 704 -15.50 -10.62 -33.95
N TRP A 705 -15.95 -9.88 -34.97
CA TRP A 705 -15.50 -8.51 -35.23
C TRP A 705 -16.61 -7.48 -35.44
N GLU A 706 -17.88 -7.88 -35.64
CA GLU A 706 -19.00 -6.94 -35.77
C GLU A 706 -19.84 -6.90 -34.48
N GLU A 707 -19.41 -6.08 -33.51
CA GLU A 707 -20.29 -5.52 -32.45
C GLU A 707 -20.65 -4.06 -32.74
#